data_AF-R7K8Y5-F1
#
_entry.id   AF-R7K8Y5-F1
#
_cell.length_a   1.000
_cell.length_b   1.000
_cell.length_c   1.000
_cell.angle_alpha   90.00
_cell.angle_beta   90.00
_cell.angle_gamma   90.00
#
_symmetry.space_group_name_H-M   'P 1'
#
loop_
_entity.id
_entity.type
_entity.pdbx_description
1 polymer ?
#
loop_
_entity_poly.entity_id
_entity_poly.type
_entity_poly.pdbx_seq_one_letter_code
_entity_poly.pdbx_strand_id
1 'polypeptide(L)'
;MKRFFKLGLLALIVVVIAVFALTACNYETEVGEELISNGGFELTDENSDGDVVISSWSRGSKDSTFESSDILISPTDSSVSSDYGKNTLKIENTKATATYVYQSVKVDSGKAYKISYSIKITQEITAGSEYPAGAFITFLENTDYVLTEQTAATGGWKNVTLYVSPKNTDYLTICLKLGDETNTSIGSVYYDNVSMMRVDNVPSNATVYEISREKVVRYNETDSGIAFIVLLTLLSVALIVAAYILVRRIYGSKNGLVSIGENVVATADDKKAKIRKVATHPVAIASYLAIGTLLVRFILLFTLFGFGQDMTNQIALAKAMSSVAPANIFAHLAKNGYASFAPGQLYLLYVFGGIGQNLDAAGMSIWLRIPSIIADIAVVLTIYFYGKKYVGNKISTVYAALYSLLPIVFVMSGARGSFESVLVALILIAFVLLIEKKYILAYILFTLSVLFDVNALAVVPLAVCYLVFAYYRADATLKSFNATRAKIVFGFIGSWVLFYLLSIPFVTNYISNQPFYIFTYYKDIVANNNIFASNAFNLYAMVSMNGKAVNDTAAIFNLIFLIVLQIYVISLYIKNKNRLELLMLASFELAIVAVFTIKVNYAFLFMSLALLVVYTMISGEKRAYIALGGLSVLTFLNVGQLMNQSNFVSYNTTGALVTFESLDAFLIFFSVITVLFVLFYGYLSYSICNNSKKYDIPAMNDNFFVTTKNFFQRLKKKMK
;
A
#
# COMPACT_ATOMS: atom_id res chain seq x y z
N MET A 1 -9.06 -39.66 -0.30
CA MET A 1 -8.10 -39.54 -1.42
C MET A 1 -8.55 -38.62 -2.55
N LYS A 2 -9.60 -38.92 -3.34
CA LYS A 2 -10.04 -38.09 -4.49
C LYS A 2 -10.34 -36.59 -4.18
N ARG A 3 -10.73 -36.25 -2.93
CA ARG A 3 -10.98 -34.86 -2.47
C ARG A 3 -9.73 -34.08 -2.06
N PHE A 4 -8.73 -34.75 -1.47
CA PHE A 4 -7.41 -34.17 -1.21
C PHE A 4 -6.62 -34.00 -2.50
N PHE A 5 -6.86 -34.86 -3.49
CA PHE A 5 -6.24 -34.76 -4.82
C PHE A 5 -6.71 -33.51 -5.59
N LYS A 6 -8.00 -33.14 -5.55
CA LYS A 6 -8.49 -31.91 -6.22
C LYS A 6 -8.04 -30.62 -5.55
N LEU A 7 -7.95 -30.60 -4.21
CA LEU A 7 -7.50 -29.44 -3.44
C LEU A 7 -5.97 -29.28 -3.51
N GLY A 8 -5.26 -30.41 -3.40
CA GLY A 8 -3.83 -30.50 -3.64
C GLY A 8 -3.49 -30.09 -5.06
N LEU A 9 -4.26 -30.52 -6.08
CA LEU A 9 -4.05 -30.13 -7.47
C LEU A 9 -4.29 -28.63 -7.70
N LEU A 10 -5.30 -28.00 -7.09
CA LEU A 10 -5.54 -26.56 -7.28
C LEU A 10 -4.52 -25.71 -6.50
N ALA A 11 -4.19 -26.08 -5.26
CA ALA A 11 -3.12 -25.42 -4.49
C ALA A 11 -1.74 -25.65 -5.13
N LEU A 12 -1.51 -26.83 -5.70
CA LEU A 12 -0.34 -27.14 -6.52
C LEU A 12 -0.36 -26.31 -7.79
N ILE A 13 -1.48 -26.16 -8.50
CA ILE A 13 -1.59 -25.28 -9.67
C ILE A 13 -1.33 -23.82 -9.28
N VAL A 14 -1.83 -23.35 -8.14
CA VAL A 14 -1.55 -22.01 -7.60
C VAL A 14 -0.07 -21.82 -7.30
N VAL A 15 0.54 -22.79 -6.60
CA VAL A 15 1.97 -22.77 -6.29
C VAL A 15 2.81 -22.93 -7.56
N VAL A 16 2.38 -23.76 -8.51
CA VAL A 16 3.06 -24.03 -9.77
C VAL A 16 2.96 -22.83 -10.71
N ILE A 17 1.81 -22.16 -10.83
CA ILE A 17 1.67 -20.92 -11.60
C ILE A 17 2.49 -19.81 -10.96
N ALA A 18 2.49 -19.70 -9.63
CA ALA A 18 3.35 -18.76 -8.94
C ALA A 18 4.83 -19.10 -9.12
N VAL A 19 5.21 -20.38 -9.11
CA VAL A 19 6.58 -20.85 -9.40
C VAL A 19 6.94 -20.65 -10.87
N PHE A 20 6.00 -20.76 -11.81
CA PHE A 20 6.24 -20.46 -13.22
C PHE A 20 6.42 -18.95 -13.45
N ALA A 21 5.68 -18.10 -12.72
CA ALA A 21 5.95 -16.67 -12.66
C ALA A 21 7.35 -16.39 -12.10
N LEU A 22 7.85 -17.21 -11.16
CA LEU A 22 9.23 -17.14 -10.68
C LEU A 22 10.27 -17.62 -11.70
N THR A 23 9.96 -18.62 -12.54
CA THR A 23 10.89 -19.06 -13.61
C THR A 23 10.93 -18.12 -14.81
N ALA A 24 9.88 -17.32 -15.03
CA ALA A 24 9.87 -16.25 -16.03
C ALA A 24 10.72 -15.03 -15.60
N CYS A 25 11.37 -15.06 -14.43
CA CYS A 25 12.13 -13.95 -13.85
C CYS A 25 13.62 -13.93 -14.22
N ASN A 26 14.12 -14.84 -15.06
CA ASN A 26 15.50 -14.76 -15.56
C ASN A 26 15.57 -13.87 -16.79
N TYR A 27 15.39 -12.56 -16.59
CA TYR A 27 15.85 -11.56 -17.55
C TYR A 27 17.29 -11.20 -17.15
N GLU A 28 18.26 -11.67 -17.91
CA GLU A 28 19.65 -11.22 -17.85
C GLU A 28 19.82 -10.21 -19.00
N THR A 29 20.46 -9.07 -18.76
CA THR A 29 20.81 -8.12 -19.81
C THR A 29 21.77 -8.76 -20.81
N GLU A 30 21.56 -8.54 -22.10
CA GLU A 30 22.45 -9.03 -23.15
C GLU A 30 23.73 -8.17 -23.24
N VAL A 31 24.84 -8.81 -23.59
CA VAL A 31 26.13 -8.14 -23.71
C VAL A 31 26.15 -7.30 -24.99
N GLY A 32 26.53 -6.02 -24.87
CA GLY A 32 26.63 -5.09 -26.00
C GLY A 32 25.30 -4.51 -26.48
N GLU A 33 24.17 -4.80 -25.82
CA GLU A 33 22.90 -4.13 -26.08
C GLU A 33 22.88 -2.75 -25.41
N GLU A 34 22.38 -1.73 -26.14
CA GLU A 34 22.19 -0.39 -25.59
C GLU A 34 21.02 -0.36 -24.61
N LEU A 35 21.28 0.08 -23.38
CA LEU A 35 20.27 0.18 -22.34
C LEU A 35 19.65 1.58 -22.27
N ILE A 36 20.36 2.61 -22.75
CA ILE A 36 19.89 3.99 -22.74
C ILE A 36 19.04 4.26 -23.97
N SER A 37 17.80 4.71 -23.75
CA SER A 37 16.96 5.23 -24.83
C SER A 37 17.20 6.72 -25.03
N ASN A 38 17.25 7.14 -26.31
CA ASN A 38 17.43 8.54 -26.70
C ASN A 38 18.68 9.22 -26.09
N GLY A 39 19.80 8.50 -26.01
CA GLY A 39 21.05 9.03 -25.45
C GLY A 39 21.74 10.12 -26.28
N GLY A 40 21.38 10.23 -27.56
CA GLY A 40 21.81 11.31 -28.46
C GLY A 40 20.82 12.48 -28.54
N PHE A 41 19.74 12.49 -27.74
CA PHE A 41 18.78 13.60 -27.63
C PHE A 41 18.11 14.07 -28.94
N GLU A 42 18.07 13.21 -29.96
CA GLU A 42 17.44 13.49 -31.25
C GLU A 42 15.90 13.41 -31.20
N LEU A 43 15.36 12.64 -30.26
CA LEU A 43 13.92 12.48 -30.10
C LEU A 43 13.37 13.49 -29.10
N THR A 44 12.42 14.29 -29.55
CA THR A 44 11.70 15.28 -28.74
C THR A 44 10.21 15.00 -28.76
N ASP A 45 9.57 15.21 -27.61
CA ASP A 45 8.12 15.20 -27.47
C ASP A 45 7.61 16.64 -27.34
N GLU A 46 6.33 16.88 -27.61
CA GLU A 46 5.66 18.14 -27.27
C GLU A 46 4.84 17.95 -26.00
N ASN A 47 5.04 18.84 -25.03
CA ASN A 47 4.21 18.85 -23.83
C ASN A 47 2.82 19.45 -24.13
N SER A 48 1.94 19.43 -23.13
CA SER A 48 0.56 19.94 -23.25
C SER A 48 0.46 21.46 -23.53
N ASP A 49 1.53 22.19 -23.26
CA ASP A 49 1.65 23.64 -23.45
C ASP A 49 2.31 23.98 -24.82
N GLY A 50 2.69 22.97 -25.60
CA GLY A 50 3.35 23.11 -26.91
C GLY A 50 4.87 23.26 -26.83
N ASP A 51 5.48 23.14 -25.65
CA ASP A 51 6.93 23.21 -25.51
C ASP A 51 7.59 21.87 -25.88
N VAL A 52 8.75 21.99 -26.52
CA VAL A 52 9.59 20.85 -26.87
C VAL A 52 10.26 20.30 -25.61
N VAL A 53 10.04 19.01 -25.33
CA VAL A 53 10.63 18.29 -24.21
C VAL A 53 11.42 17.08 -24.67
N ILE A 54 12.33 16.60 -23.83
CA ILE A 54 13.23 15.49 -24.16
C ILE A 54 12.47 14.20 -24.02
N SER A 55 12.38 13.42 -25.10
CA SER A 55 11.69 12.14 -25.04
C SER A 55 12.49 11.12 -24.21
N SER A 56 11.78 10.26 -23.48
CA SER A 56 12.36 9.15 -22.70
C SER A 56 13.27 9.53 -21.51
N TRP A 57 13.38 10.82 -21.17
CA TRP A 57 14.14 11.31 -20.02
C TRP A 57 13.24 12.08 -19.05
N SER A 58 13.41 11.84 -17.76
CA SER A 58 12.73 12.59 -16.70
C SER A 58 13.60 13.75 -16.22
N ARG A 59 12.98 14.77 -15.62
CA ARG A 59 13.65 16.00 -15.15
C ARG A 59 13.56 16.09 -13.63
N GLY A 60 14.57 16.69 -13.01
CA GLY A 60 14.58 16.99 -11.57
C GLY A 60 15.39 18.25 -11.28
N SER A 61 15.01 18.95 -10.22
CA SER A 61 15.78 20.07 -9.68
C SER A 61 15.55 20.17 -8.17
N LYS A 62 16.55 20.69 -7.45
CA LYS A 62 16.40 21.10 -6.04
C LYS A 62 15.38 22.23 -5.90
N ASP A 63 15.28 23.09 -6.91
CA ASP A 63 14.23 24.09 -7.01
C ASP A 63 13.02 23.50 -7.73
N SER A 64 12.00 23.08 -6.97
CA SER A 64 10.82 22.40 -7.52
C SER A 64 10.01 23.26 -8.50
N THR A 65 10.19 24.59 -8.51
CA THR A 65 9.51 25.47 -9.45
C THR A 65 10.28 25.64 -10.76
N PHE A 66 11.54 25.19 -10.83
CA PHE A 66 12.47 25.40 -11.93
C PHE A 66 12.68 26.90 -12.28
N GLU A 67 12.35 27.84 -11.40
CA GLU A 67 12.58 29.27 -11.67
C GLU A 67 14.08 29.63 -11.73
N SER A 68 14.91 28.80 -11.12
CA SER A 68 16.36 28.98 -11.02
C SER A 68 17.16 28.22 -12.10
N SER A 69 16.51 27.48 -12.99
CA SER A 69 17.17 26.58 -13.94
C SER A 69 16.33 26.23 -15.15
N ASP A 70 16.97 25.90 -16.26
CA ASP A 70 16.32 25.44 -17.49
C ASP A 70 16.96 24.15 -18.03
N ILE A 71 16.14 23.34 -18.71
CA ILE A 71 16.54 22.08 -19.37
C ILE A 71 16.02 22.14 -20.81
N LEU A 72 16.95 22.31 -21.74
CA LEU A 72 16.66 22.65 -23.13
C LEU A 72 17.29 21.64 -24.09
N ILE A 73 16.68 21.47 -25.26
CA ILE A 73 17.32 20.88 -26.43
C ILE A 73 17.95 22.01 -27.24
N SER A 74 19.27 21.96 -27.40
CA SER A 74 20.02 22.96 -28.15
C SER A 74 20.47 22.37 -29.49
N PRO A 75 20.34 23.11 -30.61
CA PRO A 75 20.90 22.68 -31.88
C PRO A 75 22.42 22.48 -31.77
N THR A 76 22.90 21.39 -32.34
CA THR A 76 24.33 21.09 -32.46
C THR A 76 24.96 21.98 -33.53
N ASP A 77 26.18 22.45 -33.29
CA ASP A 77 26.95 23.22 -34.27
C ASP A 77 27.18 22.37 -35.54
N SER A 78 26.91 22.93 -36.71
CA SER A 78 26.99 22.22 -37.99
C SER A 78 28.39 21.62 -38.26
N SER A 79 29.44 22.24 -37.72
CA SER A 79 30.83 21.77 -37.83
C SER A 79 31.12 20.45 -37.11
N VAL A 80 30.28 20.07 -36.12
CA VAL A 80 30.43 18.83 -35.33
C VAL A 80 29.19 17.92 -35.39
N SER A 81 28.21 18.28 -36.23
CA SER A 81 26.94 17.55 -36.38
C SER A 81 27.07 16.10 -36.87
N SER A 82 28.21 15.74 -37.49
CA SER A 82 28.51 14.34 -37.85
C SER A 82 28.68 13.44 -36.63
N ASP A 83 29.13 14.01 -35.51
CA ASP A 83 29.57 13.26 -34.33
C ASP A 83 28.54 13.33 -33.19
N TYR A 84 27.65 14.33 -33.21
CA TYR A 84 26.73 14.72 -32.12
C TYR A 84 25.30 14.99 -32.63
N GLY A 85 24.96 14.47 -33.81
CA GLY A 85 23.65 14.65 -34.42
C GLY A 85 23.24 16.12 -34.62
N LYS A 86 21.94 16.37 -34.60
CA LYS A 86 21.35 17.71 -34.77
C LYS A 86 21.06 18.39 -33.44
N ASN A 87 20.88 17.62 -32.38
CA ASN A 87 20.37 18.08 -31.10
C ASN A 87 21.28 17.64 -29.95
N THR A 88 21.45 18.51 -28.96
CA THR A 88 22.18 18.20 -27.72
C THR A 88 21.36 18.64 -26.51
N LEU A 89 21.55 17.97 -25.37
CA LEU A 89 20.94 18.41 -24.12
C LEU A 89 21.74 19.57 -23.53
N LYS A 90 21.07 20.67 -23.18
CA LYS A 90 21.62 21.79 -22.40
C LYS A 90 20.92 21.86 -21.04
N ILE A 91 21.70 21.84 -19.96
CA ILE A 91 21.23 22.17 -18.61
C ILE A 91 21.83 23.52 -18.22
N GLU A 92 21.02 24.45 -17.74
CA GLU A 92 21.44 25.79 -17.35
C GLU A 92 20.88 26.17 -15.99
N ASN A 93 21.74 26.56 -15.06
CA ASN A 93 21.34 27.10 -13.76
C ASN A 93 21.63 28.60 -13.75
N THR A 94 20.57 29.42 -13.73
CA THR A 94 20.67 30.89 -13.69
C THR A 94 20.89 31.41 -12.27
N LYS A 95 20.51 30.63 -11.25
CA LYS A 95 20.80 30.85 -9.84
C LYS A 95 21.36 29.56 -9.22
N ALA A 96 21.87 29.67 -7.99
CA ALA A 96 22.43 28.55 -7.24
C ALA A 96 21.39 27.45 -7.00
N THR A 97 21.44 26.39 -7.81
CA THR A 97 20.57 25.21 -7.66
C THR A 97 21.29 23.93 -8.11
N ALA A 98 20.58 22.81 -8.06
CA ALA A 98 21.01 21.54 -8.63
C ALA A 98 19.93 21.06 -9.59
N THR A 99 20.31 20.79 -10.83
CA THR A 99 19.37 20.45 -11.90
C THR A 99 19.88 19.26 -12.66
N TYR A 100 18.99 18.33 -13.00
CA TYR A 100 19.37 17.07 -13.60
C TYR A 100 18.28 16.46 -14.47
N VAL A 101 18.72 15.64 -15.42
CA VAL A 101 17.83 14.70 -16.13
C VAL A 101 18.23 13.28 -15.77
N TYR A 102 17.27 12.36 -15.81
CA TYR A 102 17.51 10.98 -15.42
C TYR A 102 16.68 9.96 -16.20
N GLN A 103 17.24 8.75 -16.29
CA GLN A 103 16.60 7.59 -16.91
C GLN A 103 16.96 6.33 -16.10
N SER A 104 15.97 5.48 -15.85
CA SER A 104 16.18 4.20 -15.17
C SER A 104 16.41 3.08 -16.18
N VAL A 105 17.52 2.37 -16.06
CA VAL A 105 17.87 1.21 -16.88
C VAL A 105 17.93 -0.06 -16.04
N LYS A 106 17.54 -1.19 -16.62
CA LYS A 106 17.65 -2.50 -15.98
C LYS A 106 19.08 -3.00 -16.07
N VAL A 107 19.58 -3.60 -15.00
CA VAL A 107 20.94 -4.16 -14.92
C VAL A 107 20.95 -5.47 -14.13
N ASP A 108 22.04 -6.21 -14.23
CA ASP A 108 22.27 -7.47 -13.53
C ASP A 108 23.31 -7.25 -12.43
N SER A 109 22.92 -7.63 -11.21
CA SER A 109 23.81 -7.57 -10.06
C SER A 109 25.10 -8.38 -10.29
N GLY A 110 26.24 -7.76 -10.00
CA GLY A 110 27.58 -8.35 -10.13
C GLY A 110 28.14 -8.39 -11.55
N LYS A 111 27.40 -7.91 -12.56
CA LYS A 111 27.92 -7.75 -13.93
C LYS A 111 28.58 -6.38 -14.10
N ALA A 112 29.37 -6.24 -15.15
CA ALA A 112 30.04 -4.98 -15.48
C ALA A 112 29.32 -4.29 -16.64
N TYR A 113 29.21 -2.96 -16.54
CA TYR A 113 28.61 -2.09 -17.54
C TYR A 113 29.60 -1.01 -17.94
N LYS A 114 29.71 -0.74 -19.23
CA LYS A 114 30.45 0.39 -19.78
C LYS A 114 29.46 1.54 -19.97
N ILE A 115 29.80 2.71 -19.46
CA ILE A 115 29.08 3.96 -19.68
C ILE A 115 29.99 4.89 -20.48
N SER A 116 29.45 5.50 -21.52
CA SER A 116 30.11 6.56 -22.27
C SER A 116 29.17 7.73 -22.48
N TYR A 117 29.73 8.94 -22.46
CA TYR A 117 29.00 10.17 -22.72
C TYR A 117 29.95 11.28 -23.16
N SER A 118 29.39 12.28 -23.83
CA SER A 118 30.08 13.49 -24.24
C SER A 118 29.59 14.67 -23.43
N ILE A 119 30.52 15.50 -22.94
CA ILE A 119 30.23 16.67 -22.13
C ILE A 119 30.95 17.89 -22.69
N LYS A 120 30.28 19.04 -22.70
CA LYS A 120 30.87 20.33 -23.09
C LYS A 120 30.45 21.42 -22.11
N ILE A 121 31.42 22.14 -21.58
CA ILE A 121 31.24 23.29 -20.69
C ILE A 121 31.90 24.49 -21.36
N THR A 122 31.10 25.52 -21.65
CA THR A 122 31.54 26.71 -22.40
C THR A 122 32.23 27.73 -21.51
N GLN A 123 31.83 27.82 -20.24
CA GLN A 123 32.38 28.75 -19.24
C GLN A 123 32.51 28.02 -17.90
N GLU A 124 33.43 28.49 -17.06
CA GLU A 124 33.65 27.93 -15.73
C GLU A 124 32.35 27.93 -14.90
N ILE A 125 32.02 26.77 -14.33
CA ILE A 125 30.86 26.60 -13.45
C ILE A 125 31.20 27.21 -12.09
N THR A 126 30.37 28.14 -11.66
CA THR A 126 30.59 28.88 -10.41
C THR A 126 29.81 28.25 -9.25
N ALA A 127 30.37 28.36 -8.06
CA ALA A 127 29.78 27.79 -6.86
C ALA A 127 28.57 28.61 -6.41
N GLY A 128 27.47 27.92 -6.12
CA GLY A 128 26.34 28.48 -5.38
C GLY A 128 26.47 28.34 -3.85
N SER A 129 27.50 27.61 -3.39
CA SER A 129 27.84 27.24 -2.01
C SER A 129 29.36 27.29 -1.79
N GLU A 130 29.87 26.80 -0.64
CA GLU A 130 31.30 26.85 -0.29
C GLU A 130 32.22 26.17 -1.33
N TYR A 131 31.71 25.17 -2.05
CA TYR A 131 32.36 24.51 -3.19
C TYR A 131 31.33 24.25 -4.33
N PRO A 132 31.71 24.37 -5.62
CA PRO A 132 30.85 23.96 -6.74
C PRO A 132 30.91 22.42 -6.87
N ALA A 133 29.77 21.76 -7.10
CA ALA A 133 29.75 20.34 -7.52
C ALA A 133 29.80 20.15 -9.05
N GLY A 134 30.01 21.23 -9.82
CA GLY A 134 30.24 21.14 -11.27
C GLY A 134 29.15 20.39 -12.04
N ALA A 135 29.54 19.81 -13.18
CA ALA A 135 28.71 18.94 -13.99
C ALA A 135 29.29 17.51 -14.04
N PHE A 136 28.43 16.51 -13.87
CA PHE A 136 28.82 15.11 -13.75
C PHE A 136 27.67 14.14 -14.03
N ILE A 137 28.01 12.86 -14.19
CA ILE A 137 27.05 11.75 -14.17
C ILE A 137 27.08 11.07 -12.80
N THR A 138 25.92 10.70 -12.29
CA THR A 138 25.79 9.90 -11.07
C THR A 138 24.55 8.98 -11.16
N PHE A 139 24.22 8.29 -10.08
CA PHE A 139 23.01 7.48 -9.96
C PHE A 139 22.15 7.99 -8.78
N LEU A 140 20.82 8.04 -8.94
CA LEU A 140 19.94 8.45 -7.83
C LEU A 140 20.04 7.50 -6.62
N GLU A 141 20.39 6.23 -6.86
CA GLU A 141 20.53 5.21 -5.83
C GLU A 141 21.77 5.39 -4.95
N ASN A 142 22.72 6.23 -5.39
CA ASN A 142 23.96 6.50 -4.68
C ASN A 142 24.60 7.81 -5.19
N THR A 143 24.17 8.93 -4.61
CA THR A 143 24.64 10.27 -4.98
C THR A 143 26.06 10.57 -4.49
N ASP A 144 26.60 9.77 -3.57
CA ASP A 144 27.96 9.94 -3.01
C ASP A 144 29.06 9.68 -4.04
N TYR A 145 28.75 9.01 -5.16
CA TYR A 145 29.68 8.83 -6.27
C TYR A 145 29.49 9.92 -7.33
N VAL A 146 30.25 11.01 -7.19
CA VAL A 146 30.45 12.01 -8.25
C VAL A 146 31.46 11.44 -9.24
N LEU A 147 30.98 10.93 -10.38
CA LEU A 147 31.85 10.35 -11.40
C LEU A 147 32.33 11.45 -12.35
N THR A 148 33.61 11.78 -12.25
CA THR A 148 34.33 12.68 -13.18
C THR A 148 33.76 14.11 -13.22
N GLU A 149 33.66 14.75 -12.06
CA GLU A 149 33.24 16.15 -11.94
C GLU A 149 34.03 17.09 -12.88
N GLN A 150 33.31 17.93 -13.61
CA GLN A 150 33.90 18.99 -14.43
C GLN A 150 33.35 20.34 -13.99
N THR A 151 34.25 21.22 -13.56
CA THR A 151 33.94 22.62 -13.17
C THR A 151 34.52 23.63 -14.15
N ALA A 152 35.67 23.32 -14.76
CA ALA A 152 36.34 24.18 -15.73
C ALA A 152 35.73 24.07 -17.15
N ALA A 153 35.92 25.13 -17.94
CA ALA A 153 35.59 25.10 -19.36
C ALA A 153 36.40 24.02 -20.10
N THR A 154 35.73 23.19 -20.89
CA THR A 154 36.34 22.01 -21.52
C THR A 154 37.07 22.31 -22.84
N GLY A 155 36.94 23.53 -23.37
CA GLY A 155 37.54 23.93 -24.65
C GLY A 155 36.93 23.23 -25.88
N GLY A 156 35.77 22.58 -25.71
CA GLY A 156 35.12 21.76 -26.73
C GLY A 156 34.37 20.58 -26.12
N TRP A 157 33.95 19.63 -26.95
CA TRP A 157 33.37 18.37 -26.49
C TRP A 157 34.44 17.42 -25.96
N LYS A 158 34.17 16.84 -24.79
CA LYS A 158 35.03 15.86 -24.14
C LYS A 158 34.28 14.55 -23.98
N ASN A 159 34.86 13.46 -24.46
CA ASN A 159 34.30 12.12 -24.29
C ASN A 159 34.80 11.50 -22.99
N VAL A 160 33.88 10.94 -22.22
CA VAL A 160 34.15 10.24 -20.97
C VAL A 160 33.70 8.79 -21.12
N THR A 161 34.49 7.87 -20.58
CA THR A 161 34.15 6.45 -20.50
C THR A 161 34.48 5.95 -19.11
N LEU A 162 33.54 5.24 -18.50
CA LEU A 162 33.68 4.67 -17.17
C LEU A 162 33.02 3.29 -17.11
N TYR A 163 33.39 2.51 -16.10
CA TYR A 163 32.85 1.18 -15.88
C TYR A 163 32.18 1.12 -14.52
N VAL A 164 30.98 0.56 -14.47
CA VAL A 164 30.23 0.39 -13.24
C VAL A 164 29.87 -1.08 -13.04
N SER A 165 29.76 -1.50 -11.79
CA SER A 165 29.20 -2.81 -11.45
C SER A 165 28.15 -2.67 -10.35
N PRO A 166 26.86 -2.90 -10.64
CA PRO A 166 25.82 -2.88 -9.63
C PRO A 166 26.01 -4.05 -8.65
N LYS A 167 26.09 -3.79 -7.35
CA LYS A 167 26.37 -4.85 -6.35
C LYS A 167 25.15 -5.55 -5.79
N ASN A 168 24.06 -4.81 -5.60
CA ASN A 168 22.88 -5.22 -4.85
C ASN A 168 21.58 -4.67 -5.47
N THR A 169 21.61 -4.29 -6.75
CA THR A 169 20.49 -3.69 -7.47
C THR A 169 20.36 -4.30 -8.86
N ASP A 170 19.13 -4.38 -9.36
CA ASP A 170 18.75 -4.87 -10.69
C ASP A 170 18.28 -3.73 -11.63
N TYR A 171 18.45 -2.49 -11.19
CA TYR A 171 18.30 -1.29 -12.00
C TYR A 171 19.27 -0.21 -11.52
N LEU A 172 19.58 0.75 -12.40
CA LEU A 172 20.34 1.95 -12.08
C LEU A 172 19.63 3.15 -12.72
N THR A 173 19.43 4.22 -11.96
CA THR A 173 18.89 5.49 -12.47
C THR A 173 20.03 6.44 -12.77
N ILE A 174 20.49 6.44 -14.03
CA ILE A 174 21.55 7.33 -14.47
C ILE A 174 21.06 8.79 -14.47
N CYS A 175 21.88 9.69 -13.96
CA CYS A 175 21.59 11.11 -13.84
C CYS A 175 22.68 11.94 -14.50
N LEU A 176 22.27 12.88 -15.36
CA LEU A 176 23.14 13.94 -15.89
C LEU A 176 22.87 15.20 -15.06
N LYS A 177 23.84 15.64 -14.26
CA LYS A 177 23.66 16.74 -13.29
C LYS A 177 24.43 18.00 -13.65
N LEU A 178 23.90 19.13 -13.20
CA LEU A 178 24.61 20.39 -12.98
C LEU A 178 24.31 20.87 -11.55
N GLY A 179 25.33 20.82 -10.69
CA GLY A 179 25.19 21.01 -9.26
C GLY A 179 24.60 19.80 -8.53
N ASP A 180 24.73 19.80 -7.21
CA ASP A 180 24.22 18.74 -6.35
C ASP A 180 23.39 19.29 -5.17
N GLU A 181 22.63 18.42 -4.49
CA GLU A 181 21.70 18.84 -3.43
C GLU A 181 22.39 19.63 -2.31
N THR A 182 23.62 19.22 -1.96
CA THR A 182 24.44 19.89 -0.95
C THR A 182 25.23 21.06 -1.55
N ASN A 183 25.79 20.86 -2.74
CA ASN A 183 26.72 21.77 -3.40
C ASN A 183 26.14 22.32 -4.71
N THR A 184 25.30 23.35 -4.60
CA THR A 184 24.61 23.96 -5.75
C THR A 184 25.56 24.69 -6.69
N SER A 185 25.22 24.77 -7.98
CA SER A 185 26.07 25.37 -9.03
C SER A 185 25.32 26.34 -9.93
N ILE A 186 26.05 27.32 -10.48
CA ILE A 186 25.57 28.31 -11.47
C ILE A 186 26.41 28.17 -12.73
N GLY A 187 25.75 28.05 -13.90
CA GLY A 187 26.43 27.89 -15.17
C GLY A 187 25.61 27.06 -16.17
N SER A 188 26.24 26.62 -17.24
CA SER A 188 25.58 25.83 -18.30
C SER A 188 26.46 24.69 -18.77
N VAL A 189 25.86 23.52 -18.98
CA VAL A 189 26.54 22.31 -19.48
C VAL A 189 25.74 21.68 -20.61
N TYR A 190 26.46 21.09 -21.56
CA TYR A 190 25.91 20.32 -22.66
C TYR A 190 26.30 18.85 -22.52
N TYR A 191 25.33 17.96 -22.77
CA TYR A 191 25.49 16.50 -22.77
C TYR A 191 25.04 15.90 -24.10
N ASP A 192 25.71 14.84 -24.53
CA ASP A 192 25.36 14.07 -25.72
C ASP A 192 25.95 12.65 -25.69
N ASN A 193 25.56 11.80 -26.65
CA ASN A 193 26.08 10.44 -26.87
C ASN A 193 26.12 9.58 -25.59
N VAL A 194 25.07 9.69 -24.76
CA VAL A 194 24.97 8.93 -23.52
C VAL A 194 24.61 7.48 -23.83
N SER A 195 25.45 6.55 -23.39
CA SER A 195 25.32 5.13 -23.69
C SER A 195 25.69 4.29 -22.47
N MET A 196 24.97 3.19 -22.26
CA MET A 196 25.26 2.21 -21.23
C MET A 196 25.01 0.79 -21.75
N MET A 197 26.05 -0.05 -21.73
CA MET A 197 25.99 -1.42 -22.24
C MET A 197 26.65 -2.40 -21.28
N ARG A 198 26.09 -3.61 -21.16
CA ARG A 198 26.76 -4.71 -20.44
C ARG A 198 28.01 -5.13 -21.20
N VAL A 199 29.10 -5.38 -20.47
CA VAL A 199 30.36 -5.89 -21.04
C VAL A 199 30.78 -7.20 -20.38
N ASP A 200 31.36 -8.11 -21.16
CA ASP A 200 31.88 -9.39 -20.65
C ASP A 200 33.18 -9.22 -19.88
N ASN A 201 34.04 -8.30 -20.32
CA ASN A 201 35.35 -8.05 -19.73
C ASN A 201 35.61 -6.55 -19.63
N VAL A 202 36.08 -6.12 -18.45
CA VAL A 202 36.57 -4.76 -18.23
C VAL A 202 38.06 -4.72 -18.55
N PRO A 203 38.58 -3.67 -19.23
CA PRO A 203 40.02 -3.52 -19.47
C PRO A 203 40.81 -3.52 -18.15
N SER A 204 41.96 -4.19 -18.13
CA SER A 204 42.76 -4.41 -16.90
C SER A 204 43.23 -3.14 -16.18
N ASN A 205 43.23 -2.00 -16.89
CA ASN A 205 43.64 -0.69 -16.39
C ASN A 205 42.44 0.24 -16.06
N ALA A 206 41.20 -0.21 -16.26
CA ALA A 206 40.02 0.60 -16.00
C ALA A 206 39.54 0.45 -14.55
N THR A 207 39.15 1.56 -13.93
CA THR A 207 38.51 1.54 -12.61
C THR A 207 37.04 1.14 -12.77
N VAL A 208 36.60 0.13 -12.02
CA VAL A 208 35.19 -0.25 -11.94
C VAL A 208 34.60 0.37 -10.68
N TYR A 209 33.63 1.25 -10.86
CA TYR A 209 32.87 1.83 -9.75
C TYR A 209 31.79 0.85 -9.33
N GLU A 210 31.92 0.31 -8.13
CA GLU A 210 30.94 -0.61 -7.58
C GLU A 210 29.74 0.18 -7.06
N ILE A 211 28.68 0.22 -7.86
CA ILE A 211 27.46 0.91 -7.50
C ILE A 211 26.66 -0.03 -6.62
N SER A 212 26.80 0.14 -5.32
CA SER A 212 25.78 -0.35 -4.42
C SER A 212 24.70 0.71 -4.40
N ARG A 213 23.41 0.32 -4.44
CA ARG A 213 22.42 1.13 -3.73
C ARG A 213 23.05 1.38 -2.37
N GLU A 214 23.22 2.64 -1.96
CA GLU A 214 23.70 2.97 -0.61
C GLU A 214 23.12 1.90 0.28
N LYS A 215 23.97 1.20 1.07
CA LYS A 215 23.49 0.29 2.11
C LYS A 215 22.30 1.03 2.67
N VAL A 216 21.09 0.54 2.39
CA VAL A 216 19.84 1.18 2.81
C VAL A 216 20.18 1.68 4.17
N VAL A 217 20.27 3.01 4.38
CA VAL A 217 20.85 3.54 5.61
C VAL A 217 20.10 2.79 6.66
N ARG A 218 20.78 1.82 7.28
CA ARG A 218 20.23 1.09 8.39
C ARG A 218 20.33 2.20 9.39
N TYR A 219 19.27 3.00 9.49
CA TYR A 219 19.03 3.68 10.73
C TYR A 219 19.05 2.53 11.71
N ASN A 220 20.21 2.40 12.37
CA ASN A 220 20.51 1.22 13.16
C ASN A 220 19.30 1.01 14.05
N GLU A 221 18.77 -0.22 14.05
CA GLU A 221 17.60 -0.56 14.86
C GLU A 221 17.79 0.08 16.24
N THR A 222 16.89 0.99 16.58
CA THR A 222 17.04 1.71 17.84
C THR A 222 16.55 0.80 18.94
N ASP A 223 17.15 0.86 20.12
CA ASP A 223 16.66 0.12 21.29
C ASP A 223 15.17 0.42 21.53
N SER A 224 14.76 1.68 21.31
CA SER A 224 13.37 2.13 21.34
C SER A 224 12.49 1.46 20.28
N GLY A 225 12.97 1.32 19.05
CA GLY A 225 12.24 0.66 17.96
C GLY A 225 12.12 -0.86 18.17
N ILE A 226 13.17 -1.52 18.67
CA ILE A 226 13.13 -2.93 19.08
C ILE A 226 12.10 -3.11 20.21
N ALA A 227 12.16 -2.26 21.25
CA ALA A 227 11.22 -2.30 22.36
C ALA A 227 9.77 -2.08 21.87
N PHE A 228 9.54 -1.13 20.97
CA PHE A 228 8.24 -0.88 20.37
C PHE A 228 7.67 -2.13 19.69
N ILE A 229 8.45 -2.79 18.83
CA ILE A 229 8.00 -3.99 18.12
C ILE A 229 7.71 -5.10 19.11
N VAL A 230 8.65 -5.39 20.03
CA VAL A 230 8.51 -6.50 20.98
C VAL A 230 7.29 -6.27 21.88
N LEU A 231 7.18 -5.10 22.50
CA LEU A 231 6.09 -4.79 23.42
C LEU A 231 4.72 -4.78 22.73
N LEU A 232 4.60 -4.19 21.54
CA LEU A 232 3.34 -4.16 20.82
C LEU A 232 2.98 -5.51 20.18
N THR A 233 3.97 -6.33 19.83
CA THR A 233 3.72 -7.72 19.41
C THR A 233 3.19 -8.54 20.58
N LEU A 234 3.82 -8.44 21.75
CA LEU A 234 3.35 -9.09 22.97
C LEU A 234 1.97 -8.58 23.39
N LEU A 235 1.72 -7.27 23.26
CA LEU A 235 0.41 -6.67 23.50
C LEU A 235 -0.64 -7.24 22.54
N SER A 236 -0.32 -7.36 21.24
CA SER A 236 -1.22 -7.96 20.25
C SER A 236 -1.63 -9.38 20.68
N VAL A 237 -0.65 -10.23 21.00
CA VAL A 237 -0.89 -11.60 21.46
C VAL A 237 -1.69 -11.61 22.76
N ALA A 238 -1.34 -10.75 23.73
CA ALA A 238 -2.04 -10.66 25.01
C ALA A 238 -3.50 -10.25 24.85
N LEU A 239 -3.80 -9.27 23.99
CA LEU A 239 -5.16 -8.81 23.68
C LEU A 239 -5.98 -9.92 23.01
N ILE A 240 -5.40 -10.63 22.05
CA ILE A 240 -6.04 -11.78 21.39
C ILE A 240 -6.35 -12.88 22.41
N VAL A 241 -5.39 -13.24 23.27
CA VAL A 241 -5.59 -14.27 24.30
C VAL A 241 -6.63 -13.82 25.34
N ALA A 242 -6.57 -12.57 25.79
CA ALA A 242 -7.51 -12.00 26.75
C ALA A 242 -8.93 -11.98 26.20
N ALA A 243 -9.11 -11.48 24.96
CA ALA A 243 -10.41 -11.48 24.29
C ALA A 243 -10.95 -12.92 24.11
N TYR A 244 -10.10 -13.88 23.75
CA TYR A 244 -10.50 -15.29 23.66
C TYR A 244 -11.01 -15.83 25.00
N ILE A 245 -10.29 -15.57 26.09
CA ILE A 245 -10.69 -16.00 27.45
C ILE A 245 -12.02 -15.34 27.85
N LEU A 246 -12.18 -14.03 27.59
CA LEU A 246 -13.41 -13.30 27.89
C LEU A 246 -14.60 -13.88 27.12
N VAL A 247 -14.45 -14.13 25.81
CA VAL A 247 -15.49 -14.75 24.97
C VAL A 247 -15.87 -16.12 25.53
N ARG A 248 -14.89 -16.98 25.86
CA ARG A 248 -15.15 -18.30 26.45
C ARG A 248 -15.90 -18.23 27.79
N ARG A 249 -15.53 -17.27 28.66
CA ARG A 249 -16.22 -17.03 29.93
C ARG A 249 -17.65 -16.54 29.73
N ILE A 250 -17.86 -15.67 28.74
CA ILE A 250 -19.20 -15.20 28.38
C ILE A 250 -20.06 -16.39 27.92
N TYR A 251 -19.53 -17.27 27.06
CA TYR A 251 -20.24 -18.50 26.65
C TYR A 251 -20.53 -19.48 27.80
N GLY A 252 -19.68 -19.51 28.84
CA GLY A 252 -19.91 -20.34 30.03
C GLY A 252 -20.83 -19.72 31.09
N SER A 253 -21.15 -18.43 30.95
CA SER A 253 -22.00 -17.72 31.91
C SER A 253 -23.48 -17.95 31.58
N LYS A 254 -24.29 -18.29 32.60
CA LYS A 254 -25.77 -18.37 32.47
C LYS A 254 -26.39 -17.05 31.96
N ASN A 255 -25.71 -15.92 32.17
CA ASN A 255 -26.13 -14.59 31.72
C ASN A 255 -25.31 -14.10 30.51
N GLY A 256 -24.64 -14.99 29.78
CA GLY A 256 -23.70 -14.64 28.71
C GLY A 256 -24.31 -13.83 27.57
N LEU A 257 -25.56 -14.16 27.22
CA LEU A 257 -26.33 -13.48 26.16
C LEU A 257 -27.23 -12.36 26.70
N VAL A 258 -27.42 -12.28 28.02
CA VAL A 258 -28.17 -11.20 28.68
C VAL A 258 -27.41 -9.89 28.52
N SER A 259 -28.13 -8.84 28.11
CA SER A 259 -27.54 -7.53 27.86
C SER A 259 -26.92 -6.94 29.14
N ILE A 260 -25.85 -6.16 28.99
CA ILE A 260 -25.20 -5.52 30.13
C ILE A 260 -26.24 -4.60 30.80
N GLY A 261 -26.56 -4.86 32.07
CA GLY A 261 -27.51 -4.07 32.85
C GLY A 261 -28.98 -4.51 32.79
N GLU A 262 -29.35 -5.56 32.05
CA GLU A 262 -30.75 -6.01 31.92
C GLU A 262 -31.39 -6.43 33.26
N ASN A 263 -30.59 -7.01 34.15
CA ASN A 263 -31.04 -7.46 35.47
C ASN A 263 -31.02 -6.34 36.54
N VAL A 264 -30.73 -5.09 36.15
CA VAL A 264 -30.72 -3.95 37.08
C VAL A 264 -32.13 -3.35 37.14
N VAL A 265 -32.92 -3.81 38.11
CA VAL A 265 -34.22 -3.21 38.45
C VAL A 265 -33.95 -1.94 39.25
N ALA A 266 -34.09 -0.77 38.61
CA ALA A 266 -33.98 0.51 39.30
C ALA A 266 -35.34 0.88 39.89
N THR A 267 -35.45 0.93 41.22
CA THR A 267 -36.59 1.56 41.92
C THR A 267 -36.43 3.09 41.92
N ALA A 268 -37.51 3.82 42.21
CA ALA A 268 -37.52 5.29 42.15
C ALA A 268 -36.42 5.96 42.98
N ASP A 269 -35.99 5.33 44.08
CA ASP A 269 -35.03 5.89 45.04
C ASP A 269 -33.58 5.37 44.88
N ASP A 270 -33.33 4.35 44.05
CA ASP A 270 -31.99 3.78 43.90
C ASP A 270 -31.15 4.53 42.84
N LYS A 271 -30.49 5.60 43.30
CA LYS A 271 -29.57 6.41 42.49
C LYS A 271 -28.42 5.57 41.88
N LYS A 272 -27.93 4.54 42.58
CA LYS A 272 -26.84 3.66 42.08
C LYS A 272 -27.34 2.75 40.97
N ALA A 273 -28.54 2.18 41.10
CA ALA A 273 -29.15 1.38 40.04
C ALA A 273 -29.44 2.21 38.78
N LYS A 274 -29.91 3.47 38.93
CA LYS A 274 -30.11 4.40 37.80
C LYS A 274 -28.80 4.71 37.06
N ILE A 275 -27.73 5.08 37.78
CA ILE A 275 -26.40 5.34 37.19
C ILE A 275 -25.89 4.10 36.46
N ARG A 276 -26.00 2.92 37.08
CA ARG A 276 -25.57 1.66 36.47
C ARG A 276 -26.33 1.37 35.18
N LYS A 277 -27.65 1.58 35.15
CA LYS A 277 -28.49 1.36 33.96
C LYS A 277 -28.11 2.28 32.80
N VAL A 278 -27.78 3.55 33.08
CA VAL A 278 -27.29 4.51 32.08
C VAL A 278 -25.89 4.10 31.57
N ALA A 279 -24.96 3.78 32.47
CA ALA A 279 -23.59 3.39 32.12
C ALA A 279 -23.53 2.08 31.31
N THR A 280 -24.50 1.18 31.48
CA THR A 280 -24.57 -0.06 30.72
C THR A 280 -25.43 0.04 29.46
N HIS A 281 -26.02 1.21 29.19
CA HIS A 281 -26.81 1.42 27.99
C HIS A 281 -25.92 1.26 26.74
N PRO A 282 -26.43 0.64 25.65
CA PRO A 282 -25.64 0.40 24.45
C PRO A 282 -24.97 1.64 23.85
N VAL A 283 -25.65 2.79 23.92
CA VAL A 283 -25.08 4.06 23.46
C VAL A 283 -23.92 4.51 24.36
N ALA A 284 -24.02 4.33 25.68
CA ALA A 284 -22.92 4.65 26.60
C ALA A 284 -21.70 3.75 26.34
N ILE A 285 -21.92 2.46 26.13
CA ILE A 285 -20.86 1.50 25.75
C ILE A 285 -20.20 1.92 24.43
N ALA A 286 -20.99 2.28 23.42
CA ALA A 286 -20.49 2.78 22.15
C ALA A 286 -19.66 4.06 22.33
N SER A 287 -20.10 5.00 23.18
CA SER A 287 -19.33 6.20 23.52
C SER A 287 -18.01 5.87 24.20
N TYR A 288 -17.99 4.93 25.15
CA TYR A 288 -16.74 4.48 25.79
C TYR A 288 -15.78 3.85 24.80
N LEU A 289 -16.30 3.04 23.87
CA LEU A 289 -15.50 2.45 22.79
C LEU A 289 -14.95 3.52 21.85
N ALA A 290 -15.76 4.51 21.46
CA ALA A 290 -15.31 5.61 20.59
C ALA A 290 -14.25 6.47 21.28
N ILE A 291 -14.44 6.85 22.54
CA ILE A 291 -13.47 7.62 23.34
C ILE A 291 -12.19 6.81 23.54
N GLY A 292 -12.29 5.54 23.93
CA GLY A 292 -11.13 4.66 24.08
C GLY A 292 -10.34 4.50 22.78
N THR A 293 -11.04 4.36 21.66
CA THR A 293 -10.43 4.33 20.31
C THR A 293 -9.68 5.63 20.07
N LEU A 294 -10.32 6.79 20.25
CA LEU A 294 -9.72 8.10 20.05
C LEU A 294 -8.46 8.32 20.89
N LEU A 295 -8.53 8.02 22.20
CA LEU A 295 -7.43 8.24 23.14
C LEU A 295 -6.17 7.46 22.75
N VAL A 296 -6.32 6.19 22.36
CA VAL A 296 -5.16 5.38 21.93
C VAL A 296 -4.52 5.93 20.66
N ARG A 297 -5.31 6.38 19.67
CA ARG A 297 -4.74 7.00 18.46
C ARG A 297 -4.12 8.36 18.76
N PHE A 298 -4.70 9.14 19.68
CA PHE A 298 -4.18 10.46 20.06
C PHE A 298 -2.78 10.38 20.66
N ILE A 299 -2.46 9.32 21.40
CA ILE A 299 -1.08 9.09 21.85
C ILE A 299 -0.13 9.12 20.64
N LEU A 300 -0.36 8.28 19.62
CA LEU A 300 0.49 8.25 18.43
C LEU A 300 0.42 9.52 17.59
N LEU A 301 -0.78 10.11 17.49
CA LEU A 301 -1.03 11.33 16.73
C LEU A 301 -0.16 12.49 17.24
N PHE A 302 -0.05 12.64 18.56
CA PHE A 302 0.70 13.73 19.19
C PHE A 302 2.16 13.38 19.50
N THR A 303 2.54 12.10 19.52
CA THR A 303 3.95 11.71 19.76
C THR A 303 4.74 11.46 18.48
N LEU A 304 4.08 11.17 17.36
CA LEU A 304 4.73 10.84 16.08
C LEU A 304 4.38 11.85 15.00
N PHE A 305 5.37 12.20 14.19
CA PHE A 305 5.18 13.07 13.02
C PHE A 305 4.50 12.35 11.85
N GLY A 306 4.45 11.02 11.82
CA GLY A 306 4.02 10.29 10.64
C GLY A 306 5.07 9.29 10.20
N PHE A 307 4.94 8.74 9.00
CA PHE A 307 6.02 8.01 8.34
C PHE A 307 7.06 8.97 7.73
N GLY A 308 7.64 9.83 8.56
CA GLY A 308 8.76 10.73 8.21
C GLY A 308 8.59 11.45 6.87
N GLN A 309 9.51 11.20 5.94
CA GLN A 309 9.51 11.81 4.61
C GLN A 309 8.22 11.55 3.80
N ASP A 310 7.57 10.38 3.95
CA ASP A 310 6.31 10.10 3.29
C ASP A 310 5.21 11.07 3.76
N MET A 311 5.20 11.40 5.06
CA MET A 311 4.29 12.41 5.59
C MET A 311 4.64 13.79 5.06
N THR A 312 5.92 14.16 5.00
CA THR A 312 6.35 15.44 4.42
C THR A 312 5.87 15.58 2.97
N ASN A 313 6.07 14.54 2.16
CA ASN A 313 5.62 14.49 0.77
C ASN A 313 4.08 14.59 0.69
N GLN A 314 3.36 13.91 1.58
CA GLN A 314 1.90 13.95 1.62
C GLN A 314 1.37 15.32 2.07
N ILE A 315 2.06 16.02 2.98
CA ILE A 315 1.75 17.40 3.37
C ILE A 315 1.95 18.35 2.18
N ALA A 316 3.10 18.25 1.51
CA ALA A 316 3.42 19.07 0.34
C ALA A 316 2.36 18.85 -0.76
N LEU A 317 2.03 17.60 -1.03
CA LEU A 317 0.98 17.24 -1.99
C LEU A 317 -0.38 17.80 -1.58
N ALA A 318 -0.82 17.62 -0.33
CA ALA A 318 -2.11 18.13 0.13
C ALA A 318 -2.23 19.66 -0.04
N LYS A 319 -1.18 20.40 0.33
CA LYS A 319 -1.12 21.85 0.14
C LYS A 319 -1.14 22.24 -1.33
N ALA A 320 -0.35 21.56 -2.17
CA ALA A 320 -0.33 21.78 -3.61
C ALA A 320 -1.70 21.51 -4.26
N MET A 321 -2.35 20.40 -3.92
CA MET A 321 -3.67 20.03 -4.46
C MET A 321 -4.73 21.07 -4.12
N SER A 322 -4.68 21.65 -2.92
CA SER A 322 -5.63 22.68 -2.50
C SER A 322 -5.48 24.02 -3.23
N SER A 323 -4.30 24.27 -3.81
CA SER A 323 -3.98 25.50 -4.55
C SER A 323 -4.22 25.37 -6.06
N VAL A 324 -4.56 24.19 -6.56
CA VAL A 324 -4.80 23.91 -7.97
C VAL A 324 -6.29 23.66 -8.21
N ALA A 325 -6.86 24.24 -9.26
CA ALA A 325 -8.24 23.97 -9.64
C ALA A 325 -8.46 22.46 -9.85
N PRO A 326 -9.56 21.84 -9.36
CA PRO A 326 -9.76 20.40 -9.44
C PRO A 326 -9.55 19.79 -10.83
N ALA A 327 -9.96 20.50 -11.89
CA ALA A 327 -9.81 20.06 -13.29
C ALA A 327 -8.35 19.92 -13.75
N ASN A 328 -7.41 20.59 -13.07
CA ASN A 328 -5.98 20.59 -13.39
C ASN A 328 -5.17 19.64 -12.49
N ILE A 329 -5.79 18.97 -11.51
CA ILE A 329 -5.07 18.13 -10.53
C ILE A 329 -4.37 16.96 -11.21
N PHE A 330 -5.03 16.25 -12.14
CA PHE A 330 -4.41 15.12 -12.85
C PHE A 330 -3.19 15.55 -13.68
N ALA A 331 -3.30 16.69 -14.38
CA ALA A 331 -2.18 17.28 -15.10
C ALA A 331 -1.04 17.66 -14.15
N HIS A 332 -1.36 18.24 -12.98
CA HIS A 332 -0.37 18.61 -11.97
C HIS A 332 0.36 17.38 -11.41
N LEU A 333 -0.36 16.28 -11.10
CA LEU A 333 0.27 15.04 -10.63
C LEU A 333 1.26 14.50 -11.65
N ALA A 334 0.86 14.43 -12.92
CA ALA A 334 1.71 13.97 -14.01
C ALA A 334 2.93 14.89 -14.23
N LYS A 335 2.73 16.21 -14.26
CA LYS A 335 3.79 17.21 -14.48
C LYS A 335 4.87 17.17 -13.41
N ASN A 336 4.50 16.91 -12.15
CA ASN A 336 5.41 16.95 -11.01
C ASN A 336 5.88 15.55 -10.57
N GLY A 337 5.61 14.51 -11.37
CA GLY A 337 6.06 13.15 -11.07
C GLY A 337 5.46 12.54 -9.79
N TYR A 338 4.31 13.03 -9.33
CA TYR A 338 3.61 12.45 -8.19
C TYR A 338 2.98 11.11 -8.60
N ALA A 339 2.91 10.16 -7.65
CA ALA A 339 2.15 8.94 -7.84
C ALA A 339 0.68 9.27 -8.18
N SER A 340 0.06 8.47 -9.05
CA SER A 340 -1.35 8.63 -9.38
C SER A 340 -2.23 8.26 -8.18
N PHE A 341 -3.13 9.16 -7.77
CA PHE A 341 -4.08 8.96 -6.67
C PHE A 341 -5.50 8.82 -7.21
N ALA A 342 -6.30 7.94 -6.60
CA ALA A 342 -7.70 7.84 -6.94
C ALA A 342 -8.49 9.10 -6.49
N PRO A 343 -9.54 9.53 -7.23
CA PRO A 343 -10.34 10.71 -6.90
C PRO A 343 -10.80 10.82 -5.44
N GLY A 344 -11.18 9.72 -4.79
CA GLY A 344 -11.63 9.76 -3.39
C GLY A 344 -10.53 10.14 -2.41
N GLN A 345 -9.28 9.71 -2.64
CA GLN A 345 -8.12 10.18 -1.86
C GLN A 345 -7.81 11.64 -2.16
N LEU A 346 -7.91 12.06 -3.43
CA LEU A 346 -7.72 13.45 -3.83
C LEU A 346 -8.74 14.39 -3.20
N TYR A 347 -10.00 13.97 -3.04
CA TYR A 347 -10.98 14.76 -2.29
C TYR A 347 -10.55 15.02 -0.84
N LEU A 348 -10.00 14.01 -0.15
CA LEU A 348 -9.49 14.22 1.20
C LEU A 348 -8.28 15.16 1.20
N LEU A 349 -7.31 14.94 0.31
CA LEU A 349 -6.13 15.79 0.21
C LEU A 349 -6.50 17.24 -0.12
N TYR A 350 -7.45 17.46 -1.03
CA TYR A 350 -7.93 18.78 -1.41
C TYR A 350 -8.60 19.50 -0.24
N VAL A 351 -9.56 18.85 0.43
CA VAL A 351 -10.32 19.46 1.54
C VAL A 351 -9.41 19.69 2.76
N PHE A 352 -8.63 18.69 3.16
CA PHE A 352 -7.76 18.82 4.34
C PHE A 352 -6.55 19.71 4.05
N GLY A 353 -6.04 19.71 2.81
CA GLY A 353 -5.04 20.65 2.30
C GLY A 353 -5.49 22.10 2.44
N GLY A 354 -6.70 22.41 1.95
CA GLY A 354 -7.23 23.77 1.97
C GLY A 354 -7.54 24.28 3.38
N ILE A 355 -8.20 23.45 4.21
CA ILE A 355 -8.49 23.82 5.60
C ILE A 355 -7.20 23.97 6.42
N GLY A 356 -6.20 23.13 6.14
CA GLY A 356 -4.92 23.09 6.84
C GLY A 356 -3.83 23.98 6.23
N GLN A 357 -4.15 24.86 5.26
CA GLN A 357 -3.13 25.57 4.48
C GLN A 357 -2.18 26.42 5.34
N ASN A 358 -2.72 27.02 6.41
CA ASN A 358 -2.00 27.85 7.38
C ASN A 358 -1.33 27.06 8.52
N LEU A 359 -1.52 25.74 8.59
CA LEU A 359 -0.84 24.91 9.59
C LEU A 359 0.61 24.71 9.18
N ASP A 360 1.49 24.67 10.19
CA ASP A 360 2.87 24.22 10.01
C ASP A 360 2.91 22.71 9.69
N ALA A 361 4.09 22.17 9.41
CA ALA A 361 4.22 20.76 9.04
C ALA A 361 3.70 19.81 10.14
N ALA A 362 3.97 20.13 11.41
CA ALA A 362 3.51 19.33 12.54
C ALA A 362 1.98 19.34 12.69
N GLY A 363 1.36 20.52 12.64
CA GLY A 363 -0.09 20.67 12.68
C GLY A 363 -0.76 20.00 11.47
N MET A 364 -0.19 20.15 10.27
CA MET A 364 -0.72 19.53 9.06
C MET A 364 -0.61 18.01 9.09
N SER A 365 0.48 17.47 9.63
CA SER A 365 0.66 16.03 9.86
C SER A 365 -0.43 15.45 10.76
N ILE A 366 -0.76 16.14 11.86
CA ILE A 366 -1.84 15.75 12.76
C ILE A 366 -3.17 15.79 12.01
N TRP A 367 -3.43 16.88 11.28
CA TRP A 367 -4.67 17.11 10.55
C TRP A 367 -4.96 16.03 9.50
N LEU A 368 -3.95 15.64 8.72
CA LEU A 368 -4.08 14.63 7.67
C LEU A 368 -4.36 13.20 8.19
N ARG A 369 -4.10 12.92 9.46
CA ARG A 369 -4.37 11.61 10.09
C ARG A 369 -5.76 11.50 10.71
N ILE A 370 -6.45 12.62 10.93
CA ILE A 370 -7.81 12.65 11.51
C ILE A 370 -8.82 11.81 10.71
N PRO A 371 -8.88 11.84 9.36
CA PRO A 371 -9.81 11.00 8.60
C PRO A 371 -9.69 9.51 8.92
N SER A 372 -8.46 9.01 9.04
CA SER A 372 -8.19 7.61 9.36
C SER A 372 -8.63 7.24 10.77
N ILE A 373 -8.50 8.16 11.74
CA ILE A 373 -8.99 7.96 13.11
C ILE A 373 -10.52 7.91 13.16
N ILE A 374 -11.20 8.80 12.42
CA ILE A 374 -12.66 8.80 12.32
C ILE A 374 -13.15 7.50 11.69
N ALA A 375 -12.47 7.02 10.65
CA ALA A 375 -12.79 5.76 10.00
C ALA A 375 -12.66 4.55 10.95
N ASP A 376 -11.61 4.51 11.77
CA ASP A 376 -11.44 3.50 12.82
C ASP A 376 -12.59 3.51 13.83
N ILE A 377 -13.03 4.70 14.27
CA ILE A 377 -14.20 4.82 15.14
C ILE A 377 -15.44 4.26 14.43
N ALA A 378 -15.64 4.58 13.16
CA ALA A 378 -16.75 4.04 12.38
C ALA A 378 -16.71 2.49 12.29
N VAL A 379 -15.52 1.90 12.12
CA VAL A 379 -15.34 0.43 12.13
C VAL A 379 -15.68 -0.15 13.50
N VAL A 380 -15.13 0.40 14.58
CA VAL A 380 -15.40 -0.07 15.96
C VAL A 380 -16.88 0.00 16.30
N LEU A 381 -17.54 1.12 15.96
CA LEU A 381 -18.97 1.28 16.16
C LEU A 381 -19.80 0.33 15.30
N THR A 382 -19.35 0.04 14.07
CA THR A 382 -19.99 -0.95 13.20
C THR A 382 -19.88 -2.35 13.79
N ILE A 383 -18.70 -2.76 14.27
CA ILE A 383 -18.50 -4.05 14.96
C ILE A 383 -19.44 -4.15 16.17
N TYR A 384 -19.54 -3.08 16.97
CA TYR A 384 -20.38 -3.06 18.16
C TYR A 384 -21.89 -3.13 17.84
N PHE A 385 -22.41 -2.21 17.02
CA PHE A 385 -23.84 -2.15 16.76
C PHE A 385 -24.34 -3.31 15.89
N TYR A 386 -23.52 -3.75 14.93
CA TYR A 386 -23.85 -4.92 14.13
C TYR A 386 -23.77 -6.19 14.97
N GLY A 387 -22.67 -6.39 15.71
CA GLY A 387 -22.46 -7.56 16.56
C GLY A 387 -23.51 -7.72 17.65
N LYS A 388 -23.88 -6.63 18.31
CA LYS A 388 -24.92 -6.63 19.35
C LYS A 388 -26.21 -7.33 18.91
N LYS A 389 -26.61 -7.16 17.64
CA LYS A 389 -27.84 -7.77 17.09
C LYS A 389 -27.79 -9.29 17.04
N TYR A 390 -26.60 -9.88 16.89
CA TYR A 390 -26.43 -11.31 16.65
C TYR A 390 -25.84 -12.07 17.85
N VAL A 391 -24.94 -11.44 18.61
CA VAL A 391 -24.20 -12.10 19.70
C VAL A 391 -24.35 -11.41 21.05
N GLY A 392 -25.20 -10.37 21.13
CA GLY A 392 -25.47 -9.61 22.34
C GLY A 392 -24.36 -8.61 22.69
N ASN A 393 -24.64 -7.77 23.71
CA ASN A 393 -23.78 -6.64 24.07
C ASN A 393 -22.37 -7.08 24.49
N LYS A 394 -22.24 -8.14 25.30
CA LYS A 394 -20.96 -8.51 25.93
C LYS A 394 -19.93 -8.96 24.91
N ILE A 395 -20.30 -9.91 24.05
CA ILE A 395 -19.40 -10.44 23.01
C ILE A 395 -19.06 -9.32 22.03
N SER A 396 -20.05 -8.53 21.64
CA SER A 396 -19.84 -7.43 20.71
C SER A 396 -18.90 -6.35 21.25
N THR A 397 -19.00 -6.00 22.54
CA THR A 397 -18.04 -5.10 23.21
C THR A 397 -16.63 -5.67 23.20
N VAL A 398 -16.46 -6.98 23.47
CA VAL A 398 -15.12 -7.61 23.47
C VAL A 398 -14.46 -7.53 22.09
N TYR A 399 -15.17 -7.84 21.01
CA TYR A 399 -14.59 -7.78 19.66
C TYR A 399 -14.39 -6.34 19.16
N ALA A 400 -15.27 -5.41 19.51
CA ALA A 400 -15.08 -3.99 19.19
C ALA A 400 -13.86 -3.41 19.92
N ALA A 401 -13.70 -3.73 21.21
CA ALA A 401 -12.52 -3.36 21.99
C ALA A 401 -11.25 -4.03 21.48
N LEU A 402 -11.32 -5.31 21.08
CA LEU A 402 -10.19 -6.01 20.46
C LEU A 402 -9.70 -5.27 19.22
N TYR A 403 -10.59 -5.00 18.25
CA TYR A 403 -10.19 -4.26 17.03
C TYR A 403 -9.65 -2.86 17.36
N SER A 404 -10.30 -2.14 18.27
CA SER A 404 -9.84 -0.81 18.70
C SER A 404 -8.41 -0.86 19.26
N LEU A 405 -8.09 -1.85 20.09
CA LEU A 405 -6.81 -1.93 20.81
C LEU A 405 -5.71 -2.69 20.06
N LEU A 406 -6.01 -3.31 18.91
CA LEU A 406 -4.99 -4.00 18.12
C LEU A 406 -3.92 -3.01 17.64
N PRO A 407 -2.62 -3.27 17.91
CA PRO A 407 -1.52 -2.39 17.51
C PRO A 407 -1.48 -2.04 16.04
N ILE A 408 -1.67 -3.01 15.14
CA ILE A 408 -1.75 -2.71 13.71
C ILE A 408 -2.83 -1.67 13.38
N VAL A 409 -4.00 -1.75 14.02
CA VAL A 409 -5.12 -0.86 13.71
C VAL A 409 -4.80 0.57 14.10
N PHE A 410 -4.32 0.80 15.34
CA PHE A 410 -4.01 2.15 15.79
C PHE A 410 -2.73 2.73 15.17
N VAL A 411 -1.79 1.89 14.73
CA VAL A 411 -0.59 2.33 13.99
C VAL A 411 -0.99 2.81 12.59
N MET A 412 -1.83 2.05 11.89
CA MET A 412 -2.26 2.40 10.55
C MET A 412 -3.09 3.69 10.51
N SER A 413 -3.90 3.97 11.53
CA SER A 413 -4.68 5.21 11.60
C SER A 413 -3.97 6.38 12.30
N GLY A 414 -3.25 6.12 13.40
CA GLY A 414 -2.64 7.15 14.24
C GLY A 414 -1.20 7.51 13.88
N ALA A 415 -0.43 6.60 13.26
CA ALA A 415 0.99 6.82 12.96
C ALA A 415 1.28 6.99 11.47
N ARG A 416 0.62 6.27 10.55
CA ARG A 416 1.10 6.19 9.16
C ARG A 416 0.97 7.48 8.34
N GLY A 417 -0.20 8.12 8.36
CA GLY A 417 -0.49 9.28 7.50
C GLY A 417 -1.34 8.97 6.27
N SER A 418 -1.49 7.71 5.90
CA SER A 418 -2.27 7.27 4.75
C SER A 418 -3.72 6.91 5.11
N PHE A 419 -4.56 6.68 4.10
CA PHE A 419 -6.02 6.58 4.25
C PHE A 419 -6.61 5.16 4.16
N GLU A 420 -5.84 4.09 4.32
CA GLU A 420 -6.34 2.72 4.23
C GLU A 420 -7.42 2.41 5.28
N SER A 421 -7.36 3.06 6.44
CA SER A 421 -8.41 2.93 7.46
C SER A 421 -9.78 3.40 6.95
N VAL A 422 -9.80 4.43 6.10
CA VAL A 422 -11.02 4.92 5.42
C VAL A 422 -11.55 3.86 4.46
N LEU A 423 -10.68 3.28 3.63
CA LEU A 423 -11.03 2.21 2.71
C LEU A 423 -11.61 0.99 3.45
N VAL A 424 -10.98 0.58 4.55
CA VAL A 424 -11.46 -0.53 5.40
C VAL A 424 -12.86 -0.25 5.96
N ALA A 425 -13.12 0.98 6.43
CA ALA A 425 -14.43 1.39 6.92
C ALA A 425 -15.49 1.31 5.81
N LEU A 426 -15.19 1.84 4.62
CA LEU A 426 -16.11 1.82 3.47
C LEU A 426 -16.45 0.38 3.06
N ILE A 427 -15.45 -0.48 2.91
CA ILE A 427 -15.63 -1.89 2.53
C ILE A 427 -16.46 -2.64 3.59
N LEU A 428 -16.11 -2.51 4.87
CA LEU A 428 -16.82 -3.20 5.96
C LEU A 428 -18.30 -2.79 5.98
N ILE A 429 -18.57 -1.49 5.95
CA ILE A 429 -19.94 -0.96 6.02
C ILE A 429 -20.72 -1.37 4.76
N ALA A 430 -20.10 -1.35 3.58
CA ALA A 430 -20.72 -1.81 2.34
C ALA A 430 -21.20 -3.27 2.45
N PHE A 431 -20.36 -4.18 2.95
CA PHE A 431 -20.73 -5.58 3.15
C PHE A 431 -21.80 -5.78 4.23
N VAL A 432 -21.73 -5.03 5.34
CA VAL A 432 -22.77 -5.07 6.38
C VAL A 432 -24.13 -4.64 5.79
N LEU A 433 -24.16 -3.56 5.02
CA LEU A 433 -25.37 -3.08 4.33
C LEU A 433 -25.88 -4.10 3.30
N LEU A 434 -24.97 -4.75 2.57
CA LEU A 434 -25.29 -5.78 1.59
C LEU A 434 -25.97 -7.00 2.23
N ILE A 435 -25.45 -7.47 3.37
CA ILE A 435 -26.00 -8.60 4.13
C ILE A 435 -27.37 -8.26 4.72
N GLU A 436 -27.53 -7.02 5.19
CA GLU A 436 -28.79 -6.46 5.70
C GLU A 436 -29.78 -6.09 4.56
N LYS A 437 -29.46 -6.43 3.30
CA LYS A 437 -30.28 -6.18 2.10
C LYS A 437 -30.58 -4.71 1.84
N LYS A 438 -29.79 -3.79 2.39
CA LYS A 438 -29.88 -2.35 2.10
C LYS A 438 -29.14 -2.03 0.79
N TYR A 439 -29.62 -2.62 -0.31
CA TYR A 439 -28.89 -2.67 -1.60
C TYR A 439 -28.45 -1.30 -2.11
N ILE A 440 -29.33 -0.28 -2.07
CA ILE A 440 -28.99 1.06 -2.58
C ILE A 440 -27.83 1.68 -1.80
N LEU A 441 -27.86 1.60 -0.46
CA LEU A 441 -26.76 2.10 0.37
C LEU A 441 -25.48 1.27 0.17
N ALA A 442 -25.61 -0.05 -0.02
CA ALA A 442 -24.46 -0.90 -0.33
C ALA A 442 -23.80 -0.49 -1.65
N TYR A 443 -24.58 -0.23 -2.71
CA TYR A 443 -24.06 0.28 -3.99
C TYR A 443 -23.33 1.60 -3.82
N ILE A 444 -23.93 2.57 -3.12
CA ILE A 444 -23.28 3.87 -2.85
C ILE A 444 -21.93 3.66 -2.16
N LEU A 445 -21.87 2.84 -1.11
CA LEU A 445 -20.64 2.62 -0.34
C LEU A 445 -19.59 1.81 -1.12
N PHE A 446 -19.99 0.83 -1.94
CA PHE A 446 -19.06 0.14 -2.85
C PHE A 446 -18.50 1.08 -3.93
N THR A 447 -19.35 1.93 -4.52
CA THR A 447 -18.90 2.96 -5.46
C THR A 447 -17.92 3.91 -4.80
N LEU A 448 -18.21 4.39 -3.60
CA LEU A 448 -17.30 5.25 -2.84
C LEU A 448 -15.99 4.52 -2.50
N SER A 449 -16.04 3.22 -2.18
CA SER A 449 -14.83 2.42 -1.92
C SER A 449 -13.92 2.36 -3.16
N VAL A 450 -14.49 2.07 -4.33
CA VAL A 450 -13.73 2.00 -5.61
C VAL A 450 -13.24 3.38 -6.04
N LEU A 451 -14.06 4.42 -5.86
CA LEU A 451 -13.66 5.80 -6.11
C LEU A 451 -12.48 6.22 -5.23
N PHE A 452 -12.46 5.71 -4.00
CA PHE A 452 -11.45 5.99 -3.01
C PHE A 452 -10.13 5.28 -3.28
N ASP A 453 -10.19 4.01 -3.65
CA ASP A 453 -9.02 3.21 -3.94
C ASP A 453 -9.39 2.04 -4.86
N VAL A 454 -8.62 1.85 -5.92
CA VAL A 454 -8.81 0.78 -6.89
C VAL A 454 -8.73 -0.62 -6.26
N ASN A 455 -8.02 -0.74 -5.13
CA ASN A 455 -7.90 -1.99 -4.37
C ASN A 455 -9.25 -2.51 -3.85
N ALA A 456 -10.28 -1.66 -3.72
CA ALA A 456 -11.64 -2.11 -3.41
C ALA A 456 -12.21 -3.07 -4.48
N LEU A 457 -11.74 -2.99 -5.73
CA LEU A 457 -12.21 -3.87 -6.80
C LEU A 457 -11.98 -5.35 -6.51
N ALA A 458 -11.00 -5.70 -5.67
CA ALA A 458 -10.75 -7.09 -5.28
C ALA A 458 -12.01 -7.78 -4.70
N VAL A 459 -12.85 -7.06 -3.96
CA VAL A 459 -14.03 -7.64 -3.28
C VAL A 459 -15.35 -7.41 -4.02
N VAL A 460 -15.35 -6.58 -5.06
CA VAL A 460 -16.57 -6.22 -5.81
C VAL A 460 -17.19 -7.42 -6.55
N PRO A 461 -16.44 -8.28 -7.26
CA PRO A 461 -17.03 -9.44 -7.94
C PRO A 461 -17.78 -10.38 -7.01
N LEU A 462 -17.32 -10.54 -5.77
CA LEU A 462 -18.00 -11.32 -4.74
C LEU A 462 -19.35 -10.67 -4.33
N ALA A 463 -19.38 -9.34 -4.17
CA ALA A 463 -20.61 -8.60 -3.90
C ALA A 463 -21.61 -8.70 -5.07
N VAL A 464 -21.13 -8.59 -6.31
CA VAL A 464 -21.94 -8.77 -7.52
C VAL A 464 -22.51 -10.18 -7.59
N CYS A 465 -21.72 -11.22 -7.29
CA CYS A 465 -22.20 -12.60 -7.23
C CYS A 465 -23.37 -12.76 -6.25
N TYR A 466 -23.26 -12.16 -5.06
CA TYR A 466 -24.37 -12.13 -4.11
C TYR A 466 -25.62 -11.43 -4.67
N LEU A 467 -25.46 -10.29 -5.34
CA LEU A 467 -26.56 -9.52 -5.91
C LEU A 467 -27.26 -10.28 -7.04
N VAL A 468 -26.51 -10.97 -7.91
CA VAL A 468 -27.08 -11.86 -8.95
C VAL A 468 -27.89 -12.98 -8.30
N PHE A 469 -27.37 -13.59 -7.24
CA PHE A 469 -28.09 -14.61 -6.50
C PHE A 469 -29.36 -14.06 -5.81
N ALA A 470 -29.28 -12.85 -5.24
CA ALA A 470 -30.42 -12.16 -4.64
C ALA A 470 -31.49 -11.82 -5.70
N TYR A 471 -31.08 -11.42 -6.90
CA TYR A 471 -31.96 -11.16 -8.03
C TYR A 471 -32.75 -12.41 -8.46
N TYR A 472 -32.05 -13.54 -8.57
CA TYR A 472 -32.66 -14.83 -8.88
C TYR A 472 -33.64 -15.27 -7.79
N ARG A 473 -33.24 -15.19 -6.51
CA ARG A 473 -34.11 -15.54 -5.37
C ARG A 473 -35.33 -14.63 -5.22
N ALA A 474 -35.30 -13.41 -5.75
CA ALA A 474 -36.44 -12.50 -5.68
C ALA A 474 -37.67 -13.03 -6.43
N ASP A 475 -37.46 -13.84 -7.48
CA ASP A 475 -38.50 -14.62 -8.17
C ASP A 475 -37.84 -15.69 -9.06
N ALA A 476 -37.87 -16.96 -8.63
CA ALA A 476 -37.17 -18.03 -9.35
C ALA A 476 -37.68 -18.25 -10.79
N THR A 477 -38.89 -17.79 -11.12
CA THR A 477 -39.47 -17.92 -12.47
C THR A 477 -38.94 -16.88 -13.46
N LEU A 478 -38.24 -15.85 -12.96
CA LEU A 478 -37.76 -14.69 -13.73
C LEU A 478 -38.86 -13.86 -14.41
N LYS A 479 -40.16 -14.12 -14.13
CA LYS A 479 -41.27 -13.47 -14.84
C LYS A 479 -41.66 -12.09 -14.29
N SER A 480 -41.42 -11.81 -13.00
CA SER A 480 -41.85 -10.54 -12.37
C SER A 480 -40.68 -9.57 -12.10
N PHE A 481 -40.78 -8.32 -12.54
CA PHE A 481 -39.78 -7.28 -12.23
C PHE A 481 -40.15 -6.53 -10.94
N ASN A 482 -39.90 -7.16 -9.79
CA ASN A 482 -40.26 -6.59 -8.49
C ASN A 482 -39.29 -5.51 -8.00
N ALA A 483 -39.68 -4.81 -6.92
CA ALA A 483 -38.89 -3.72 -6.33
C ALA A 483 -37.46 -4.13 -5.93
N THR A 484 -37.22 -5.40 -5.58
CA THR A 484 -35.86 -5.88 -5.26
C THR A 484 -35.01 -5.96 -6.52
N ARG A 485 -35.56 -6.47 -7.63
CA ARG A 485 -34.87 -6.51 -8.93
C ARG A 485 -34.58 -5.13 -9.46
N ALA A 486 -35.55 -4.21 -9.35
CA ALA A 486 -35.37 -2.81 -9.69
C ALA A 486 -34.18 -2.21 -8.93
N LYS A 487 -34.11 -2.40 -7.59
CA LYS A 487 -32.99 -1.92 -6.77
C LYS A 487 -31.64 -2.51 -7.18
N ILE A 488 -31.60 -3.76 -7.61
CA ILE A 488 -30.36 -4.42 -8.06
C ILE A 488 -29.93 -3.89 -9.43
N VAL A 489 -30.82 -3.86 -10.41
CA VAL A 489 -30.50 -3.41 -11.78
C VAL A 489 -30.17 -1.92 -11.81
N PHE A 490 -31.07 -1.08 -11.28
CA PHE A 490 -30.85 0.37 -11.28
C PHE A 490 -29.78 0.80 -10.26
N GLY A 491 -29.54 0.00 -9.21
CA GLY A 491 -28.42 0.23 -8.31
C GLY A 491 -27.06 0.04 -9.00
N PHE A 492 -26.94 -0.97 -9.88
CA PHE A 492 -25.74 -1.16 -10.69
C PHE A 492 -25.53 0.01 -11.65
N ILE A 493 -26.56 0.41 -12.41
CA ILE A 493 -26.50 1.58 -13.31
C ILE A 493 -26.16 2.85 -12.51
N GLY A 494 -26.84 3.06 -11.39
CA GLY A 494 -26.60 4.19 -10.49
C GLY A 494 -25.18 4.24 -9.93
N SER A 495 -24.53 3.08 -9.76
CA SER A 495 -23.12 3.01 -9.31
C SER A 495 -22.15 3.55 -10.35
N TRP A 496 -22.36 3.23 -11.64
CA TRP A 496 -21.57 3.77 -12.75
C TRP A 496 -21.80 5.26 -12.92
N VAL A 497 -23.06 5.69 -12.88
CA VAL A 497 -23.41 7.12 -12.96
C VAL A 497 -22.79 7.88 -11.78
N LEU A 498 -22.92 7.37 -10.55
CA LEU A 498 -22.35 8.01 -9.37
C LEU A 498 -20.82 8.09 -9.43
N PHE A 499 -20.14 7.00 -9.82
CA PHE A 499 -18.69 6.98 -9.99
C PHE A 499 -18.23 8.04 -11.01
N TYR A 500 -18.91 8.09 -12.16
CA TYR A 500 -18.61 9.04 -13.21
C TYR A 500 -18.84 10.49 -12.74
N LEU A 501 -20.02 10.78 -12.17
CA LEU A 501 -20.36 12.12 -11.67
C LEU A 501 -19.39 12.62 -10.60
N LEU A 502 -18.98 11.75 -9.68
CA LEU A 502 -18.00 12.09 -8.64
C LEU A 502 -16.58 12.25 -9.20
N SER A 503 -16.31 11.82 -10.42
CA SER A 503 -15.01 11.99 -11.08
C SER A 503 -14.95 13.23 -11.96
N ILE A 504 -16.10 13.80 -12.35
CA ILE A 504 -16.20 14.98 -13.24
C ILE A 504 -15.27 16.13 -12.84
N PRO A 505 -15.19 16.53 -11.56
CA PRO A 505 -14.35 17.67 -11.17
C PRO A 505 -12.88 17.53 -11.57
N PHE A 506 -12.35 16.30 -11.64
CA PHE A 506 -10.95 16.04 -12.01
C PHE A 506 -10.72 15.79 -13.50
N VAL A 507 -11.77 15.38 -14.23
CA VAL A 507 -11.66 15.03 -15.65
C VAL A 507 -12.24 16.08 -16.60
N THR A 508 -12.73 17.20 -16.08
CA THR A 508 -13.43 18.23 -16.88
C THR A 508 -12.64 18.68 -18.12
N ASN A 509 -11.32 18.87 -17.99
CA ASN A 509 -10.45 19.27 -19.11
C ASN A 509 -10.25 18.18 -20.17
N TYR A 510 -10.59 16.93 -19.87
CA TYR A 510 -10.41 15.79 -20.74
C TYR A 510 -11.73 15.34 -21.40
N ILE A 511 -12.89 15.70 -20.84
CA ILE A 511 -14.21 15.20 -21.27
C ILE A 511 -14.52 15.54 -22.72
N SER A 512 -14.08 16.70 -23.23
CA SER A 512 -14.37 17.12 -24.62
C SER A 512 -13.77 16.17 -25.66
N ASN A 513 -12.56 15.65 -25.40
CA ASN A 513 -11.83 14.77 -26.30
C ASN A 513 -11.96 13.29 -25.93
N GLN A 514 -12.02 13.00 -24.63
CA GLN A 514 -12.11 11.67 -24.05
C GLN A 514 -13.16 11.66 -22.92
N PRO A 515 -14.46 11.53 -23.24
CA PRO A 515 -15.54 11.54 -22.25
C PRO A 515 -15.36 10.51 -21.14
N PHE A 516 -14.66 9.40 -21.42
CA PHE A 516 -14.44 8.29 -20.50
C PHE A 516 -13.00 8.24 -19.93
N TYR A 517 -12.26 9.36 -19.96
CA TYR A 517 -10.86 9.45 -19.52
C TYR A 517 -10.61 8.88 -18.12
N ILE A 518 -11.57 8.99 -17.21
CA ILE A 518 -11.45 8.42 -15.85
C ILE A 518 -11.12 6.92 -15.85
N PHE A 519 -11.64 6.15 -16.81
CA PHE A 519 -11.36 4.71 -16.90
C PHE A 519 -9.95 4.45 -17.41
N THR A 520 -9.45 5.27 -18.33
CA THR A 520 -8.05 5.27 -18.75
C THR A 520 -7.15 5.60 -17.56
N TYR A 521 -7.47 6.64 -16.80
CA TYR A 521 -6.71 7.02 -15.60
C TYR A 521 -6.64 5.90 -14.56
N TYR A 522 -7.76 5.20 -14.30
CA TYR A 522 -7.77 4.03 -13.41
C TYR A 522 -6.97 2.85 -13.95
N LYS A 523 -7.04 2.60 -15.26
CA LYS A 523 -6.18 1.60 -15.91
C LYS A 523 -4.71 1.96 -15.69
N ASP A 524 -4.34 3.22 -15.82
CA ASP A 524 -2.96 3.67 -15.65
C ASP A 524 -2.50 3.56 -14.19
N ILE A 525 -3.35 3.87 -13.20
CA ILE A 525 -3.07 3.59 -11.78
C ILE A 525 -2.71 2.11 -11.56
N VAL A 526 -3.48 1.19 -12.14
CA VAL A 526 -3.25 -0.26 -12.02
C VAL A 526 -2.03 -0.72 -12.82
N ALA A 527 -1.76 -0.08 -13.96
CA ALA A 527 -0.61 -0.38 -14.81
C ALA A 527 0.72 0.12 -14.19
N ASN A 528 0.66 1.21 -13.43
CA ASN A 528 1.82 1.77 -12.73
C ASN A 528 2.30 0.87 -11.59
N ASN A 529 3.48 1.17 -11.06
CA ASN A 529 4.13 0.43 -9.96
C ASN A 529 4.38 -1.06 -10.27
N ASN A 530 5.22 -1.33 -11.27
CA ASN A 530 5.60 -2.69 -11.69
C ASN A 530 6.65 -3.30 -10.76
N ILE A 531 6.32 -3.48 -9.48
CA ILE A 531 7.16 -4.24 -8.53
C ILE A 531 6.41 -5.43 -7.97
N PHE A 532 7.13 -6.50 -7.66
CA PHE A 532 6.56 -7.74 -7.15
C PHE A 532 5.96 -7.56 -5.75
N ALA A 533 6.70 -6.90 -4.86
CA ALA A 533 6.26 -6.57 -3.52
C ALA A 533 6.97 -5.31 -3.03
N SER A 534 6.29 -4.50 -2.23
CA SER A 534 6.90 -3.37 -1.52
C SER A 534 6.78 -3.59 -0.01
N ASN A 535 7.81 -4.21 0.56
CA ASN A 535 7.91 -4.53 1.98
C ASN A 535 6.73 -5.37 2.51
N ALA A 536 6.10 -6.16 1.64
CA ALA A 536 4.98 -7.01 2.03
C ALA A 536 5.47 -8.38 2.49
N PHE A 537 4.92 -8.90 3.58
CA PHE A 537 5.05 -10.33 3.90
C PHE A 537 4.22 -11.16 2.93
N ASN A 538 4.76 -11.43 1.75
CA ASN A 538 4.06 -12.09 0.66
C ASN A 538 4.91 -13.19 0.01
N LEU A 539 4.30 -13.93 -0.92
CA LEU A 539 4.90 -15.04 -1.63
C LEU A 539 6.18 -14.63 -2.38
N TYR A 540 6.19 -13.44 -2.96
CA TYR A 540 7.30 -12.93 -3.77
C TYR A 540 8.48 -12.48 -2.90
N ALA A 541 8.21 -11.88 -1.74
CA ALA A 541 9.22 -11.52 -0.75
C ALA A 541 9.94 -12.76 -0.19
N MET A 542 9.23 -13.88 0.03
CA MET A 542 9.82 -15.16 0.46
C MET A 542 10.89 -15.69 -0.50
N VAL A 543 10.80 -15.37 -1.79
CA VAL A 543 11.70 -15.81 -2.86
C VAL A 543 12.57 -14.67 -3.38
N SER A 544 12.84 -13.68 -2.52
CA SER A 544 13.77 -12.58 -2.79
C SER A 544 13.39 -11.69 -3.97
N MET A 545 12.09 -11.48 -4.18
CA MET A 545 11.55 -10.57 -5.19
C MET A 545 11.02 -9.26 -4.60
N ASN A 546 11.28 -8.96 -3.32
CA ASN A 546 10.92 -7.67 -2.74
C ASN A 546 11.65 -6.52 -3.44
N GLY A 547 10.91 -5.47 -3.81
CA GLY A 547 11.42 -4.30 -4.53
C GLY A 547 11.79 -4.54 -5.99
N LYS A 548 11.74 -5.78 -6.48
CA LYS A 548 12.15 -6.12 -7.85
C LYS A 548 11.08 -5.79 -8.87
N ALA A 549 11.53 -5.38 -10.05
CA ALA A 549 10.66 -5.03 -11.17
C ALA A 549 9.92 -6.25 -11.73
N VAL A 550 8.65 -6.07 -12.10
CA VAL A 550 7.81 -7.07 -12.75
C VAL A 550 8.00 -6.97 -14.27
N ASN A 551 8.16 -8.11 -14.92
CA ASN A 551 8.10 -8.20 -16.38
C ASN A 551 6.68 -8.55 -16.88
N ASP A 552 6.44 -8.34 -18.17
CA ASP A 552 5.11 -8.54 -18.78
C ASP A 552 4.60 -9.98 -18.61
N THR A 553 5.49 -10.95 -18.67
CA THR A 553 5.16 -12.36 -18.46
C THR A 553 4.60 -12.61 -17.05
N ALA A 554 5.30 -12.14 -16.00
CA ALA A 554 4.84 -12.26 -14.63
C ALA A 554 3.54 -11.47 -14.39
N ALA A 555 3.37 -10.31 -15.03
CA ALA A 555 2.12 -9.54 -14.96
C ALA A 555 0.93 -10.31 -15.57
N ILE A 556 1.11 -10.95 -16.73
CA ILE A 556 0.08 -11.78 -17.38
C ILE A 556 -0.26 -12.99 -16.49
N PHE A 557 0.74 -13.71 -15.97
CA PHE A 557 0.51 -14.83 -15.07
C PHE A 557 -0.21 -14.41 -13.78
N ASN A 558 0.12 -13.25 -13.22
CA ASN A 558 -0.58 -12.71 -12.07
C ASN A 558 -2.05 -12.39 -12.39
N LEU A 559 -2.35 -11.85 -13.58
CA LEU A 559 -3.73 -11.61 -13.99
C LEU A 559 -4.53 -12.92 -14.09
N ILE A 560 -3.95 -13.95 -14.70
CA ILE A 560 -4.56 -15.29 -14.76
C ILE A 560 -4.78 -15.83 -13.35
N PHE A 561 -3.76 -15.68 -12.48
CA PHE A 561 -3.83 -16.11 -11.09
C PHE A 561 -4.96 -15.41 -10.32
N LEU A 562 -5.09 -14.09 -10.44
CA LEU A 562 -6.20 -13.31 -9.88
C LEU A 562 -7.57 -13.78 -10.37
N ILE A 563 -7.72 -14.08 -11.66
CA ILE A 563 -8.98 -14.60 -12.21
C ILE A 563 -9.31 -15.97 -11.62
N VAL A 564 -8.35 -16.89 -11.56
CA VAL A 564 -8.52 -18.23 -10.96
C VAL A 564 -8.90 -18.12 -9.49
N LEU A 565 -8.25 -17.21 -8.76
CA LEU A 565 -8.55 -16.92 -7.37
C LEU A 565 -9.99 -16.44 -7.18
N GLN A 566 -10.39 -15.46 -7.99
CA GLN A 566 -11.71 -14.88 -7.92
C GLN A 566 -12.79 -15.93 -8.19
N ILE A 567 -12.57 -16.79 -9.20
CA ILE A 567 -13.45 -17.93 -9.51
C ILE A 567 -13.52 -18.89 -8.32
N TYR A 568 -12.39 -19.20 -7.69
CA TYR A 568 -12.35 -20.07 -6.52
C TYR A 568 -13.19 -19.51 -5.37
N VAL A 569 -13.00 -18.25 -4.98
CA VAL A 569 -13.74 -17.62 -3.88
C VAL A 569 -15.24 -17.54 -4.19
N ILE A 570 -15.61 -17.18 -5.42
CA ILE A 570 -17.01 -17.17 -5.88
C ILE A 570 -17.61 -18.59 -5.82
N SER A 571 -16.86 -19.63 -6.22
CA SER A 571 -17.34 -21.01 -6.18
C SER A 571 -17.66 -21.49 -4.76
N LEU A 572 -16.85 -21.07 -3.77
CA LEU A 572 -17.12 -21.35 -2.36
C LEU A 572 -18.42 -20.71 -1.89
N TYR A 573 -18.64 -19.44 -2.29
CA TYR A 573 -19.88 -18.74 -1.96
C TYR A 573 -21.11 -19.42 -2.58
N ILE A 574 -21.06 -19.74 -3.88
CA ILE A 574 -22.17 -20.38 -4.61
C ILE A 574 -22.55 -21.72 -3.98
N LYS A 575 -21.61 -22.44 -3.38
CA LYS A 575 -21.90 -23.72 -2.76
C LYS A 575 -22.71 -23.60 -1.46
N ASN A 576 -22.33 -22.69 -0.56
CA ASN A 576 -23.00 -22.59 0.74
C ASN A 576 -24.14 -21.56 0.76
N LYS A 577 -24.02 -20.47 -0.02
CA LYS A 577 -25.02 -19.40 -0.14
C LYS A 577 -25.39 -18.75 1.20
N ASN A 578 -24.50 -18.83 2.18
CA ASN A 578 -24.68 -18.24 3.51
C ASN A 578 -24.18 -16.78 3.49
N ARG A 579 -25.05 -15.85 3.88
CA ARG A 579 -24.74 -14.42 3.86
C ARG A 579 -23.60 -14.04 4.80
N LEU A 580 -23.49 -14.70 5.95
CA LEU A 580 -22.42 -14.40 6.91
C LEU A 580 -21.03 -14.74 6.32
N GLU A 581 -20.97 -15.76 5.47
CA GLU A 581 -19.72 -16.19 4.85
C GLU A 581 -19.22 -15.24 3.78
N LEU A 582 -20.06 -14.30 3.30
CA LEU A 582 -19.58 -13.20 2.45
C LEU A 582 -18.52 -12.37 3.15
N LEU A 583 -18.65 -12.13 4.48
CA LEU A 583 -17.64 -11.39 5.24
C LEU A 583 -16.32 -12.15 5.30
N MET A 584 -16.38 -13.46 5.55
CA MET A 584 -15.19 -14.33 5.57
C MET A 584 -14.53 -14.37 4.19
N LEU A 585 -15.31 -14.61 3.14
CA LEU A 585 -14.79 -14.74 1.78
C LEU A 585 -14.22 -13.41 1.26
N ALA A 586 -14.83 -12.27 1.59
CA ALA A 586 -14.28 -10.95 1.26
C ALA A 586 -12.98 -10.65 2.02
N SER A 587 -12.93 -11.01 3.31
CA SER A 587 -11.69 -10.94 4.11
C SER A 587 -10.59 -11.82 3.51
N PHE A 588 -10.94 -13.05 3.14
CA PHE A 588 -10.02 -14.02 2.56
C PHE A 588 -9.50 -13.56 1.20
N GLU A 589 -10.36 -13.00 0.34
CA GLU A 589 -9.96 -12.39 -0.93
C GLU A 589 -8.88 -11.31 -0.73
N LEU A 590 -9.11 -10.36 0.19
CA LEU A 590 -8.13 -9.31 0.51
C LEU A 590 -6.82 -9.89 1.07
N ALA A 591 -6.90 -10.92 1.92
CA ALA A 591 -5.71 -11.58 2.47
C ALA A 591 -4.91 -12.33 1.40
N ILE A 592 -5.57 -12.95 0.43
CA ILE A 592 -4.86 -13.61 -0.66
C ILE A 592 -4.26 -12.60 -1.62
N VAL A 593 -4.98 -11.54 -1.99
CA VAL A 593 -4.40 -10.47 -2.81
C VAL A 593 -3.13 -9.96 -2.14
N ALA A 594 -3.19 -9.62 -0.85
CA ALA A 594 -2.02 -9.16 -0.10
C ALA A 594 -0.80 -10.11 -0.11
N VAL A 595 -1.02 -11.43 -0.21
CA VAL A 595 0.03 -12.44 0.00
C VAL A 595 0.46 -13.16 -1.28
N PHE A 596 -0.41 -13.32 -2.27
CA PHE A 596 -0.12 -14.13 -3.46
C PHE A 596 -0.09 -13.34 -4.76
N THR A 597 -0.36 -12.02 -4.76
CA THR A 597 -0.33 -11.20 -5.98
C THR A 597 0.84 -10.24 -5.96
N ILE A 598 1.19 -9.73 -7.15
CA ILE A 598 2.20 -8.67 -7.32
C ILE A 598 1.61 -7.28 -7.03
N LYS A 599 2.45 -6.25 -7.05
CA LYS A 599 2.08 -4.82 -6.84
C LYS A 599 1.44 -4.52 -5.48
N VAL A 600 1.70 -5.37 -4.51
CA VAL A 600 1.18 -5.22 -3.14
C VAL A 600 2.25 -4.65 -2.22
N ASN A 601 1.83 -3.85 -1.25
CA ASN A 601 2.70 -3.29 -0.24
C ASN A 601 2.35 -3.80 1.17
N TYR A 602 3.17 -3.41 2.15
CA TYR A 602 3.04 -3.76 3.56
C TYR A 602 1.66 -3.51 4.19
N ALA A 603 0.83 -2.63 3.60
CA ALA A 603 -0.48 -2.26 4.11
C ALA A 603 -1.62 -3.20 3.68
N PHE A 604 -1.42 -4.03 2.66
CA PHE A 604 -2.53 -4.74 2.03
C PHE A 604 -3.21 -5.74 2.97
N LEU A 605 -2.41 -6.46 3.77
CA LEU A 605 -2.93 -7.51 4.65
C LEU A 605 -3.83 -6.94 5.76
N PHE A 606 -3.59 -5.70 6.20
CA PHE A 606 -4.42 -4.98 7.17
C PHE A 606 -5.88 -4.89 6.72
N MET A 607 -6.12 -4.73 5.42
CA MET A 607 -7.47 -4.55 4.87
C MET A 607 -8.40 -5.76 5.14
N SER A 608 -7.82 -6.94 5.33
CA SER A 608 -8.59 -8.18 5.58
C SER A 608 -9.19 -8.28 6.99
N LEU A 609 -8.67 -7.53 7.97
CA LEU A 609 -8.89 -7.79 9.39
C LEU A 609 -10.30 -7.42 9.87
N ALA A 610 -10.83 -6.27 9.47
CA ALA A 610 -12.11 -5.79 9.99
C ALA A 610 -13.29 -6.72 9.63
N LEU A 611 -13.31 -7.21 8.40
CA LEU A 611 -14.28 -8.21 7.94
C LEU A 611 -14.13 -9.54 8.69
N LEU A 612 -12.89 -10.00 8.93
CA LEU A 612 -12.62 -11.21 9.70
C LEU A 612 -13.04 -11.11 11.16
N VAL A 613 -12.86 -9.93 11.78
CA VAL A 613 -13.34 -9.67 13.14
C VAL A 613 -14.86 -9.84 13.23
N VAL A 614 -15.61 -9.23 12.31
CA VAL A 614 -17.08 -9.34 12.33
C VAL A 614 -17.53 -10.77 12.05
N TYR A 615 -16.91 -11.44 11.08
CA TYR A 615 -17.21 -12.84 10.79
C TYR A 615 -16.96 -13.74 12.01
N THR A 616 -15.78 -13.64 12.62
CA THR A 616 -15.37 -14.47 13.77
C THR A 616 -16.27 -14.23 14.97
N MET A 617 -16.61 -12.96 15.23
CA MET A 617 -17.53 -12.56 16.30
C MET A 617 -18.88 -13.27 16.17
N ILE A 618 -19.51 -13.20 15.00
CA ILE A 618 -20.86 -13.72 14.79
C ILE A 618 -20.86 -15.24 14.63
N SER A 619 -19.88 -15.80 13.93
CA SER A 619 -19.79 -17.24 13.69
C SER A 619 -19.38 -18.02 14.93
N GLY A 620 -18.66 -17.40 15.87
CA GLY A 620 -18.09 -18.10 17.04
C GLY A 620 -17.07 -19.17 16.65
N GLU A 621 -16.51 -19.10 15.44
CA GLU A 621 -15.67 -20.17 14.87
C GLU A 621 -14.22 -20.04 15.37
N LYS A 622 -13.72 -21.09 16.03
CA LYS A 622 -12.42 -21.10 16.71
C LYS A 622 -11.23 -20.94 15.76
N ARG A 623 -11.27 -21.57 14.59
CA ARG A 623 -10.19 -21.49 13.59
C ARG A 623 -10.17 -20.12 12.91
N ALA A 624 -11.33 -19.48 12.71
CA ALA A 624 -11.41 -18.08 12.26
C ALA A 624 -10.80 -17.13 13.30
N TYR A 625 -10.98 -17.42 14.59
CA TYR A 625 -10.30 -16.70 15.67
C TYR A 625 -8.77 -16.87 15.62
N ILE A 626 -8.28 -18.07 15.30
CA ILE A 626 -6.84 -18.31 15.08
C ILE A 626 -6.36 -17.50 13.88
N ALA A 627 -7.10 -17.52 12.76
CA ALA A 627 -6.79 -16.73 11.57
C ALA A 627 -6.73 -15.23 11.88
N LEU A 628 -7.71 -14.71 12.65
CA LEU A 628 -7.71 -13.32 13.10
C LEU A 628 -6.44 -13.00 13.90
N GLY A 629 -6.10 -13.84 14.88
CA GLY A 629 -4.98 -13.58 15.76
C GLY A 629 -3.64 -13.58 15.02
N GLY A 630 -3.38 -14.60 14.20
CA GLY A 630 -2.11 -14.69 13.49
C GLY A 630 -1.96 -13.62 12.40
N LEU A 631 -3.01 -13.31 11.63
CA LEU A 631 -2.95 -12.23 10.63
C LEU A 631 -2.74 -10.87 11.30
N SER A 632 -3.37 -10.61 12.45
CA SER A 632 -3.18 -9.35 13.19
C SER A 632 -1.74 -9.18 13.66
N VAL A 633 -1.15 -10.25 14.21
CA VAL A 633 0.25 -10.25 14.69
C VAL A 633 1.24 -10.12 13.52
N LEU A 634 1.05 -10.89 12.44
CA LEU A 634 1.94 -10.85 11.28
C LEU A 634 1.90 -9.50 10.57
N THR A 635 0.70 -8.91 10.43
CA THR A 635 0.56 -7.59 9.83
C THR A 635 1.24 -6.53 10.71
N PHE A 636 1.07 -6.60 12.04
CA PHE A 636 1.78 -5.70 12.95
C PHE A 636 3.31 -5.88 12.86
N LEU A 637 3.81 -7.12 12.86
CA LEU A 637 5.24 -7.39 12.76
C LEU A 637 5.84 -6.80 11.48
N ASN A 638 5.13 -6.90 10.35
CA ASN A 638 5.57 -6.31 9.09
C ASN A 638 5.71 -4.78 9.21
N VAL A 639 4.63 -4.11 9.59
CA VAL A 639 4.60 -2.64 9.68
C VAL A 639 5.53 -2.13 10.79
N GLY A 640 5.55 -2.80 11.95
CA GLY A 640 6.38 -2.43 13.08
C GLY A 640 7.87 -2.53 12.78
N GLN A 641 8.30 -3.62 12.12
CA GLN A 641 9.70 -3.75 11.68
C GLN A 641 10.06 -2.69 10.66
N LEU A 642 9.18 -2.43 9.69
CA LEU A 642 9.38 -1.38 8.72
C LEU A 642 9.52 0.01 9.38
N MET A 643 8.70 0.30 10.39
CA MET A 643 8.80 1.54 11.17
C MET A 643 10.11 1.64 11.95
N ASN A 644 10.61 0.54 12.52
CA ASN A 644 11.89 0.54 13.23
C ASN A 644 13.05 0.80 12.26
N GLN A 645 13.11 0.06 11.15
CA GLN A 645 14.17 0.23 10.15
C GLN A 645 14.15 1.59 9.46
N SER A 646 12.97 2.20 9.34
CA SER A 646 12.79 3.56 8.80
C SER A 646 12.96 4.64 9.87
N ASN A 647 13.30 4.27 11.13
CA ASN A 647 13.44 5.17 12.28
C ASN A 647 12.21 6.04 12.56
N PHE A 648 10.99 5.54 12.32
CA PHE A 648 9.73 6.26 12.57
C PHE A 648 9.26 6.21 14.02
N VAL A 649 9.93 5.42 14.85
CA VAL A 649 9.57 5.21 16.28
C VAL A 649 10.29 6.20 17.21
N SER A 650 11.14 7.07 16.66
CA SER A 650 11.88 8.11 17.39
C SER A 650 11.15 9.46 17.36
N TYR A 651 11.37 10.32 18.36
CA TYR A 651 10.78 11.66 18.44
C TYR A 651 11.34 12.57 17.32
N ASN A 652 10.47 13.29 16.59
CA ASN A 652 10.83 14.24 15.52
C ASN A 652 11.74 13.70 14.40
N THR A 653 11.51 12.46 13.99
CA THR A 653 12.23 11.81 12.89
C THR A 653 11.78 12.28 11.51
N THR A 654 12.76 12.71 10.69
CA THR A 654 12.65 12.95 9.24
C THR A 654 13.13 11.74 8.43
N GLY A 655 13.16 10.55 9.04
CA GLY A 655 13.57 9.32 8.35
C GLY A 655 12.77 9.11 7.06
N ALA A 656 13.37 8.42 6.09
CA ALA A 656 12.68 8.00 4.87
C ALA A 656 12.22 6.55 5.00
N LEU A 657 11.15 6.19 4.29
CA LEU A 657 10.69 4.81 4.24
C LEU A 657 11.79 3.92 3.66
N VAL A 658 12.27 3.00 4.47
CA VAL A 658 13.29 2.04 4.09
C VAL A 658 12.65 0.84 3.38
N THR A 659 13.34 0.30 2.36
CA THR A 659 12.96 -0.98 1.75
C THR A 659 13.75 -2.12 2.38
N PHE A 660 13.08 -3.19 2.77
CA PHE A 660 13.74 -4.43 3.18
C PHE A 660 14.62 -4.94 2.04
N GLU A 661 15.85 -5.35 2.37
CA GLU A 661 16.71 -6.06 1.42
C GLU A 661 15.99 -7.31 0.91
N SER A 662 16.15 -7.64 -0.37
CA SER A 662 15.46 -8.78 -0.99
C SER A 662 15.85 -10.12 -0.32
N LEU A 663 17.06 -10.22 0.19
CA LEU A 663 17.58 -11.39 0.92
C LEU A 663 17.45 -11.25 2.45
N ASP A 664 16.70 -10.27 2.96
CA ASP A 664 16.53 -10.06 4.39
C ASP A 664 15.88 -11.28 5.06
N ALA A 665 16.56 -11.82 6.08
CA ALA A 665 16.14 -13.06 6.73
C ALA A 665 14.82 -12.90 7.50
N PHE A 666 14.57 -11.72 8.09
CA PHE A 666 13.33 -11.43 8.79
C PHE A 666 12.16 -11.39 7.81
N LEU A 667 12.30 -10.66 6.71
CA LEU A 667 11.32 -10.57 5.64
C LEU A 667 11.00 -11.96 5.08
N ILE A 668 12.02 -12.74 4.70
CA ILE A 668 11.82 -14.09 4.13
C ILE A 668 11.10 -15.00 5.13
N PHE A 669 11.59 -15.07 6.37
CA PHE A 669 11.03 -15.95 7.40
C PHE A 669 9.56 -15.63 7.69
N PHE A 670 9.22 -14.37 7.91
CA PHE A 670 7.83 -14.00 8.19
C PHE A 670 6.94 -14.02 6.95
N SER A 671 7.50 -13.88 5.75
CA SER A 671 6.79 -14.16 4.50
C SER A 671 6.39 -15.63 4.38
N VAL A 672 7.29 -16.58 4.69
CA VAL A 672 6.96 -18.02 4.75
C VAL A 672 5.80 -18.26 5.71
N ILE A 673 5.89 -17.72 6.93
CA ILE A 673 4.85 -17.88 7.95
C ILE A 673 3.53 -17.32 7.45
N THR A 674 3.54 -16.12 6.86
CA THR A 674 2.34 -15.45 6.36
C THR A 674 1.69 -16.23 5.22
N VAL A 675 2.47 -16.76 4.27
CA VAL A 675 2.00 -17.65 3.21
C VAL A 675 1.32 -18.88 3.80
N LEU A 676 1.98 -19.57 4.74
CA LEU A 676 1.40 -20.75 5.41
C LEU A 676 0.10 -20.42 6.15
N PHE A 677 0.02 -19.23 6.76
CA PHE A 677 -1.15 -18.81 7.49
C PHE A 677 -2.34 -18.47 6.58
N VAL A 678 -2.10 -17.85 5.43
CA VAL A 678 -3.15 -17.60 4.43
C VAL A 678 -3.58 -18.91 3.74
N LEU A 679 -2.66 -19.86 3.53
CA LEU A 679 -3.04 -21.21 3.09
C LEU A 679 -3.93 -21.93 4.11
N PHE A 680 -3.64 -21.80 5.40
CA PHE A 680 -4.51 -22.27 6.47
C PHE A 680 -5.89 -21.59 6.42
N TYR A 681 -5.93 -20.27 6.18
CA TYR A 681 -7.19 -19.55 6.01
C TYR A 681 -7.97 -20.03 4.77
N GLY A 682 -7.29 -20.35 3.67
CA GLY A 682 -7.93 -20.94 2.49
C GLY A 682 -8.52 -22.32 2.75
N TYR A 683 -7.81 -23.17 3.50
CA TYR A 683 -8.35 -24.43 3.98
C TYR A 683 -9.57 -24.22 4.89
N LEU A 684 -9.53 -23.24 5.78
CA LEU A 684 -10.63 -22.88 6.68
C LEU A 684 -11.87 -22.47 5.87
N SER A 685 -11.72 -21.53 4.93
CA SER A 685 -12.79 -21.06 4.05
C SER A 685 -13.42 -22.21 3.28
N TYR A 686 -12.59 -23.09 2.70
CA TYR A 686 -13.08 -24.32 2.06
C TYR A 686 -13.83 -25.24 3.04
N SER A 687 -13.26 -25.51 4.21
CA SER A 687 -13.85 -26.41 5.20
C SER A 687 -15.22 -25.94 5.67
N ILE A 688 -15.40 -24.64 5.82
CA ILE A 688 -16.66 -24.05 6.28
C ILE A 688 -17.69 -24.07 5.14
N CYS A 689 -17.34 -23.54 3.97
CA CYS A 689 -18.30 -23.40 2.86
C CYS A 689 -18.66 -24.75 2.20
N ASN A 690 -17.73 -25.71 2.17
CA ASN A 690 -17.90 -26.94 1.41
C ASN A 690 -18.32 -28.15 2.27
N ASN A 691 -17.81 -28.24 3.49
CA ASN A 691 -18.02 -29.39 4.37
C ASN A 691 -18.93 -29.08 5.56
N SER A 692 -19.36 -27.82 5.73
CA SER A 692 -20.15 -27.34 6.87
C SER A 692 -19.58 -27.70 8.23
N LYS A 693 -18.26 -27.99 8.31
CA LYS A 693 -17.58 -28.32 9.56
C LYS A 693 -17.30 -27.02 10.29
N LYS A 694 -18.01 -26.77 11.37
CA LYS A 694 -17.80 -25.64 12.29
C LYS A 694 -17.25 -26.15 13.61
N TYR A 695 -16.30 -25.42 14.17
CA TYR A 695 -15.75 -25.69 15.50
C TYR A 695 -15.94 -24.46 16.35
N ASP A 696 -16.94 -24.51 17.24
CA ASP A 696 -17.27 -23.38 18.08
C ASP A 696 -16.19 -23.15 19.15
N ILE A 697 -16.06 -21.90 19.56
CA ILE A 697 -15.22 -21.52 20.70
C ILE A 697 -15.83 -22.15 21.96
N PRO A 698 -15.11 -23.03 22.66
CA PRO A 698 -15.68 -23.77 23.78
C PRO A 698 -15.92 -22.86 24.98
N ALA A 699 -17.05 -23.04 25.68
CA ALA A 699 -17.30 -22.36 26.94
C ALA A 699 -16.18 -22.63 27.99
N MET A 700 -16.01 -21.69 28.92
CA MET A 700 -15.16 -21.84 30.10
C MET A 700 -16.02 -21.65 31.35
N ASN A 701 -16.41 -22.76 31.97
CA ASN A 701 -17.25 -22.78 33.17
C ASN A 701 -16.41 -22.70 34.46
N ASP A 702 -15.20 -23.23 34.42
CA ASP A 702 -14.28 -23.25 35.56
C ASP A 702 -13.41 -21.99 35.63
N ASN A 703 -12.80 -21.72 36.78
CA ASN A 703 -11.83 -20.63 36.91
C ASN A 703 -10.65 -20.82 35.92
N PHE A 704 -10.03 -19.71 35.53
CA PHE A 704 -8.94 -19.69 34.54
C PHE A 704 -7.84 -20.67 34.93
N PHE A 705 -7.28 -20.56 36.14
CA PHE A 705 -6.20 -21.43 36.63
C PHE A 705 -6.51 -22.93 36.56
N VAL A 706 -7.75 -23.32 36.88
CA VAL A 706 -8.21 -24.71 36.81
C VAL A 706 -8.29 -25.17 35.35
N THR A 707 -8.85 -24.33 34.48
CA THR A 707 -8.94 -24.62 33.04
C THR A 707 -7.55 -24.75 32.40
N THR A 708 -6.60 -23.87 32.76
CA THR A 708 -5.23 -23.90 32.24
C THR A 708 -4.48 -25.13 32.74
N LYS A 709 -4.61 -25.47 34.04
CA LYS A 709 -4.05 -26.70 34.62
C LYS A 709 -4.56 -27.95 33.89
N ASN A 710 -5.87 -28.04 33.68
CA ASN A 710 -6.50 -29.15 32.97
C ASN A 710 -6.05 -29.22 31.50
N PHE A 711 -5.84 -28.07 30.84
CA PHE A 711 -5.30 -28.02 29.48
C PHE A 711 -3.88 -28.60 29.40
N PHE A 712 -2.97 -28.15 30.27
CA PHE A 712 -1.59 -28.67 30.29
C PHE A 712 -1.53 -30.16 30.65
N GLN A 713 -2.39 -30.63 31.56
CA GLN A 713 -2.52 -32.06 31.86
C GLN A 713 -2.99 -32.87 30.64
N ARG A 714 -3.98 -32.38 29.89
CA ARG A 714 -4.43 -33.02 28.63
C ARG A 714 -3.35 -33.02 27.56
N LEU A 715 -2.58 -31.93 27.45
CA LEU A 715 -1.47 -31.83 26.50
C LEU A 715 -0.38 -32.85 26.85
N LYS A 716 0.03 -32.91 28.12
CA LYS A 716 0.99 -33.91 28.63
C LYS A 716 0.52 -35.34 28.40
N LYS A 717 -0.78 -35.61 28.47
CA LYS A 717 -1.38 -36.93 28.20
C LYS A 717 -1.45 -37.28 26.71
N LYS A 718 -1.42 -36.29 25.80
CA LYS A 718 -1.38 -36.52 24.33
C LYS A 718 0.03 -36.62 23.77
N MET A 719 1.02 -36.08 24.49
CA MET A 719 2.44 -36.17 24.13
C MET A 719 3.12 -37.43 24.69
N LYS A 720 2.46 -38.11 25.63
CA LYS A 720 2.72 -39.51 26.00
C LYS A 720 1.84 -40.39 25.12
#